data_AF-A0AAU3HVU5-F1
#
_entry.id   AF-A0AAU3HVU5-F1
#
_cell.length_a   1.000
_cell.length_b   1.000
_cell.length_c   1.000
_cell.angle_alpha   90.00
_cell.angle_beta   90.00
_cell.angle_gamma   90.00
#
_symmetry.space_group_name_H-M   'P 1'
#
loop_
_entity.id
_entity.type
_entity.pdbx_description
1 polymer ?
#
loop_
_entity_poly.entity_id
_entity_poly.type
_entity_poly.pdbx_seq_one_letter_code
_entity_poly.pdbx_strand_id
1 'polypeptide(L)'
;MIAPYSDSPPLTDEQRAVVDLPWDARLLVTAGAGSGKTHTVVRRLDALVGHEDPEEALEAGEVLVLSFSRAAVRELRDRIARHGDRARRVRVQTFDSWAYQLLVRAYPDEEWTARGFDERIRAATGAIENGAVDVGELGAPSHVVIDEAQDLVGDRRDLVETLLDRFQRSCGFTVVGDSAQGIYGFQIDDPTERAGEVDRFFTWLRTSYDDLVELHLTENFRAKSPEARTALALGSRLQNLALSPSGQEAAAAALHAELRDRLLDLPNLGELDGGFTLDALKAFPGTCAVLTRDNRQALAVSELLHEHGVEHALKRSLQDRPVPYWVAELLRRAESLTLTESRFLELLAQIPLPPGVEPQRCWRTLRAATRRTGRGLVDVAAVGRLVAEGRFPDELGDPEAARLVVSTVHRAKGLEYDRVLVLSPLSVAELQKAHEDLDVPGEARALYVAMTRAREDLYHVAGPDTSRIRRHRPTGRWYRGGWKKYERYGIQAVPGDVHREEPPGSHDEGTSAVETQTYLMEHARPGDAVTLRMRHPLPVGPGQSPPYDLIHRDRTIGEASERFRRDLYAVEMISRSWDVAWPAEIVGLRVDTLETVAGGTAAGANAGLGGHGVWIAPRITGIGRYRRGERAGEDKG
;
A
#
# COMPACT_ATOMS: atom_id res chain seq x y z
N MET A 1 -0.57 33.04 16.48
CA MET A 1 -1.09 31.98 15.60
C MET A 1 -0.68 32.32 14.18
N ILE A 2 -0.02 31.41 13.47
CA ILE A 2 0.25 31.56 12.04
C ILE A 2 -1.11 31.51 11.33
N ALA A 3 -1.39 32.45 10.42
CA ALA A 3 -2.66 32.48 9.70
C ALA A 3 -2.83 31.17 8.89
N PRO A 4 -4.04 30.56 8.85
CA PRO A 4 -4.29 29.40 8.01
C PRO A 4 -3.83 29.67 6.57
N TYR A 5 -3.15 28.70 5.96
CA TYR A 5 -2.59 28.79 4.60
C TYR A 5 -1.52 29.87 4.36
N SER A 6 -0.92 30.51 5.38
CA SER A 6 0.16 31.50 5.16
C SER A 6 1.34 30.95 4.36
N ASP A 7 1.61 29.65 4.51
CA ASP A 7 2.72 28.94 3.85
C ASP A 7 2.23 28.11 2.66
N SER A 8 0.97 28.31 2.22
CA SER A 8 0.40 27.66 1.04
C SER A 8 0.36 28.59 -0.16
N PRO A 9 0.57 28.07 -1.39
CA PRO A 9 0.45 28.87 -2.59
C PRO A 9 -0.97 29.45 -2.74
N PRO A 10 -1.13 30.61 -3.42
CA PRO A 10 -2.44 31.12 -3.77
C PRO A 10 -3.15 30.17 -4.73
N LEU A 11 -4.48 30.17 -4.68
CA LEU A 11 -5.31 29.44 -5.64
C LEU A 11 -5.17 30.07 -7.03
N THR A 12 -5.07 29.23 -8.06
CA THR A 12 -5.30 29.67 -9.45
C THR A 12 -6.76 30.03 -9.66
N ASP A 13 -7.08 30.66 -10.79
CA ASP A 13 -8.47 30.99 -11.14
C ASP A 13 -9.30 29.71 -11.34
N GLU A 14 -8.72 28.66 -11.92
CA GLU A 14 -9.35 27.34 -12.08
C GLU A 14 -9.64 26.68 -10.71
N GLN A 15 -8.69 26.73 -9.79
CA GLN A 15 -8.87 26.18 -8.45
C GLN A 15 -9.84 27.01 -7.62
N ARG A 16 -9.87 28.34 -7.80
CA ARG A 16 -10.82 29.23 -7.15
C ARG A 16 -12.25 28.97 -7.64
N ALA A 17 -12.44 28.76 -8.94
CA ALA A 17 -13.74 28.39 -9.50
C ALA A 17 -14.30 27.09 -8.90
N VAL A 18 -13.44 26.13 -8.55
CA VAL A 18 -13.86 24.92 -7.81
C VAL A 18 -14.29 25.27 -6.38
N VAL A 19 -13.51 26.08 -5.68
CA VAL A 19 -13.72 26.41 -4.25
C VAL A 19 -15.00 27.21 -4.03
N ASP A 20 -15.31 28.13 -4.93
CA ASP A 20 -16.37 29.15 -4.77
C ASP A 20 -17.79 28.63 -5.09
N LEU A 21 -17.95 27.40 -5.57
CA LEU A 21 -19.28 26.83 -5.85
C LEU A 21 -20.09 26.58 -4.55
N PRO A 22 -21.43 26.60 -4.57
CA PRO A 22 -22.25 26.32 -3.38
C PRO A 22 -22.19 24.83 -2.97
N TRP A 23 -22.64 24.50 -1.77
CA TRP A 23 -22.52 23.13 -1.24
C TRP A 23 -23.38 22.11 -1.97
N ASP A 24 -24.48 22.52 -2.59
CA ASP A 24 -25.39 21.66 -3.35
C ASP A 24 -24.92 21.41 -4.79
N ALA A 25 -23.84 22.07 -5.22
CA ALA A 25 -23.26 21.91 -6.54
C ALA A 25 -22.78 20.47 -6.80
N ARG A 26 -22.95 20.03 -8.05
CA ARG A 26 -22.52 18.73 -8.56
C ARG A 26 -21.35 18.95 -9.49
N LEU A 27 -20.17 18.70 -8.96
CA LEU A 27 -18.92 19.12 -9.55
C LEU A 27 -18.06 17.92 -9.91
N LEU A 28 -17.64 17.86 -11.18
CA LEU A 28 -16.57 17.01 -11.64
C LEU A 28 -15.33 17.88 -11.94
N VAL A 29 -14.24 17.60 -11.24
CA VAL A 29 -12.94 18.24 -11.43
C VAL A 29 -11.98 17.27 -12.09
N THR A 30 -11.69 17.49 -13.36
CA THR A 30 -10.67 16.77 -14.13
C THR A 30 -9.33 17.48 -13.99
N ALA A 31 -8.33 16.77 -13.47
CA ALA A 31 -7.11 17.42 -13.00
C ALA A 31 -5.89 16.57 -13.30
N GLY A 32 -4.98 17.09 -14.14
CA GLY A 32 -3.76 16.36 -14.53
C GLY A 32 -2.84 16.01 -13.36
N ALA A 33 -1.77 15.25 -13.63
CA ALA A 33 -0.73 14.99 -12.63
C ALA A 33 -0.15 16.31 -12.09
N GLY A 34 -0.02 16.42 -10.76
CA GLY A 34 0.61 17.57 -10.12
C GLY A 34 -0.16 18.90 -10.18
N SER A 35 -1.45 18.89 -10.52
CA SER A 35 -2.29 20.09 -10.67
C SER A 35 -2.85 20.68 -9.36
N GLY A 36 -2.48 20.10 -8.22
CA GLY A 36 -2.94 20.57 -6.92
C GLY A 36 -4.30 20.03 -6.49
N LYS A 37 -4.80 18.91 -7.05
CA LYS A 37 -6.04 18.21 -6.62
C LYS A 37 -6.30 18.26 -5.12
N THR A 38 -5.38 17.70 -4.33
CA THR A 38 -5.47 17.64 -2.87
C THR A 38 -5.53 19.03 -2.24
N HIS A 39 -4.80 20.01 -2.78
CA HIS A 39 -4.84 21.39 -2.28
C HIS A 39 -6.22 22.02 -2.54
N THR A 40 -6.75 21.86 -3.77
CA THR A 40 -8.08 22.36 -4.15
C THR A 40 -9.18 21.72 -3.29
N VAL A 41 -9.13 20.40 -3.08
CA VAL A 41 -10.10 19.69 -2.21
C VAL A 41 -10.07 20.23 -0.78
N VAL A 42 -8.89 20.41 -0.19
CA VAL A 42 -8.79 20.92 1.19
C VAL A 42 -9.33 22.35 1.29
N ARG A 43 -9.03 23.20 0.32
CA ARG A 43 -9.54 24.58 0.26
C ARG A 43 -11.06 24.61 0.06
N ARG A 44 -11.59 23.70 -0.74
CA ARG A 44 -13.04 23.52 -0.95
C ARG A 44 -13.74 23.10 0.35
N LEU A 45 -13.18 22.11 1.07
CA LEU A 45 -13.72 21.66 2.35
C LEU A 45 -13.75 22.79 3.39
N ASP A 46 -12.72 23.63 3.44
CA ASP A 46 -12.69 24.78 4.33
C ASP A 46 -13.71 25.86 3.95
N ALA A 47 -13.94 26.07 2.64
CA ALA A 47 -14.97 26.99 2.17
C ALA A 47 -16.38 26.48 2.48
N LEU A 48 -16.65 25.19 2.29
CA LEU A 48 -17.93 24.55 2.61
C LEU A 48 -18.27 24.65 4.10
N VAL A 49 -17.33 24.32 4.98
CA VAL A 49 -17.55 24.34 6.44
C VAL A 49 -17.43 25.76 7.03
N GLY A 50 -16.80 26.66 6.29
CA GLY A 50 -16.43 27.99 6.73
C GLY A 50 -17.13 29.13 6.04
N HIS A 51 -18.22 28.86 5.32
CA HIS A 51 -18.98 29.85 4.58
C HIS A 51 -19.51 30.94 5.52
N GLU A 52 -19.56 32.19 5.05
CA GLU A 52 -20.00 33.33 5.87
C GLU A 52 -21.52 33.33 6.09
N ASP A 53 -22.27 32.85 5.10
CA ASP A 53 -23.72 32.63 5.20
C ASP A 53 -24.00 31.32 5.96
N PRO A 54 -24.70 31.36 7.12
CA PRO A 54 -25.07 30.17 7.89
C PRO A 54 -25.96 29.17 7.14
N GLU A 55 -26.73 29.59 6.13
CA GLU A 55 -27.58 28.67 5.34
C GLU A 55 -26.76 27.87 4.32
N GLU A 56 -25.57 28.35 3.97
CA GLU A 56 -24.63 27.73 3.03
C GLU A 56 -23.47 27.01 3.73
N ALA A 57 -23.26 27.27 5.03
CA ALA A 57 -22.19 26.69 5.82
C ALA A 57 -22.56 25.28 6.31
N LEU A 58 -21.78 24.28 5.91
CA LEU A 58 -21.97 22.90 6.37
C LEU A 58 -21.30 22.62 7.71
N GLU A 59 -21.95 21.82 8.55
CA GLU A 59 -21.27 21.18 9.66
C GLU A 59 -20.30 20.12 9.15
N ALA A 60 -19.18 19.92 9.86
CA ALA A 60 -18.18 18.91 9.48
C ALA A 60 -18.73 17.47 9.46
N GLY A 61 -19.86 17.20 10.13
CA GLY A 61 -20.56 15.92 10.11
C GLY A 61 -21.41 15.69 8.85
N GLU A 62 -21.80 16.77 8.16
CA GLU A 62 -22.60 16.75 6.93
C GLU A 62 -21.75 16.52 5.67
N VAL A 63 -20.43 16.58 5.80
CA VAL A 63 -19.47 16.37 4.70
C VAL A 63 -18.83 14.98 4.80
N LEU A 64 -19.04 14.16 3.77
CA LEU A 64 -18.41 12.85 3.65
C LEU A 64 -17.27 12.90 2.62
N VAL A 65 -16.05 12.56 3.04
CA VAL A 65 -14.88 12.55 2.14
C VAL A 65 -14.34 11.13 1.98
N LEU A 66 -14.41 10.61 0.75
CA LEU A 66 -14.00 9.27 0.37
C LEU A 66 -12.83 9.31 -0.63
N SER A 67 -11.88 8.38 -0.48
CA SER A 67 -10.78 8.21 -1.43
C SER A 67 -10.42 6.73 -1.57
N PHE A 68 -9.83 6.35 -2.70
CA PHE A 68 -9.46 4.96 -2.98
C PHE A 68 -8.32 4.46 -2.08
N SER A 69 -7.28 5.29 -1.91
CA SER A 69 -6.05 4.86 -1.25
C SER A 69 -5.89 5.48 0.14
N ARG A 70 -5.28 4.71 1.05
CA ARG A 70 -4.90 5.22 2.37
C ARG A 70 -3.84 6.31 2.31
N ALA A 71 -2.98 6.27 1.29
CA ALA A 71 -1.98 7.30 1.07
C ALA A 71 -2.66 8.65 0.81
N ALA A 72 -3.67 8.67 -0.06
CA ALA A 72 -4.48 9.85 -0.32
C ALA A 72 -5.26 10.31 0.92
N VAL A 73 -5.90 9.40 1.66
CA VAL A 73 -6.57 9.73 2.95
C VAL A 73 -5.59 10.35 3.95
N ARG A 74 -4.39 9.77 4.10
CA ARG A 74 -3.35 10.29 5.00
C ARG A 74 -2.88 11.67 4.55
N GLU A 75 -2.63 11.87 3.26
CA GLU A 75 -2.21 13.16 2.71
C GLU A 75 -3.28 14.23 2.94
N LEU A 76 -4.55 13.93 2.61
CA LEU A 76 -5.68 14.83 2.85
C LEU A 76 -5.79 15.20 4.33
N ARG A 77 -5.75 14.22 5.24
CA ARG A 77 -5.81 14.48 6.69
C ARG A 77 -4.63 15.30 7.19
N ASP A 78 -3.41 14.99 6.76
CA ASP A 78 -2.20 15.73 7.16
C ASP A 78 -2.29 17.18 6.64
N ARG A 79 -2.81 17.40 5.42
CA ARG A 79 -2.99 18.73 4.83
C ARG A 79 -4.10 19.52 5.52
N ILE A 80 -5.23 18.89 5.84
CA ILE A 80 -6.32 19.48 6.66
C ILE A 80 -5.79 19.84 8.06
N ALA A 81 -4.98 18.98 8.68
CA ALA A 81 -4.44 19.26 10.01
C ALA A 81 -3.45 20.44 10.01
N ARG A 82 -2.65 20.58 8.94
CA ARG A 82 -1.67 21.66 8.80
C ARG A 82 -2.30 23.00 8.42
N HIS A 83 -3.22 22.98 7.45
CA HIS A 83 -3.70 24.21 6.82
C HIS A 83 -5.18 24.47 7.03
N GLY A 84 -5.97 23.41 7.26
CA GLY A 84 -7.39 23.52 7.51
C GLY A 84 -7.66 24.34 8.77
N ASP A 85 -8.55 25.32 8.66
CA ASP A 85 -9.02 26.07 9.82
C ASP A 85 -10.25 25.39 10.42
N ARG A 86 -11.29 25.23 9.59
CA ARG A 86 -12.62 24.74 10.00
C ARG A 86 -12.86 23.29 9.59
N ALA A 87 -12.23 22.81 8.51
CA ALA A 87 -12.34 21.44 8.04
C ALA A 87 -11.66 20.39 8.94
N ARG A 88 -10.98 20.79 10.04
CA ARG A 88 -10.26 19.86 10.95
C ARG A 88 -11.12 18.74 11.54
N ARG A 89 -12.44 18.91 11.55
CA ARG A 89 -13.41 17.92 12.06
C ARG A 89 -14.00 17.03 10.97
N VAL A 90 -13.76 17.33 9.69
CA VAL A 90 -14.26 16.55 8.55
C VAL A 90 -13.62 15.17 8.56
N ARG A 91 -14.44 14.13 8.39
CA ARG A 91 -13.97 12.75 8.38
C ARG A 91 -13.57 12.35 6.96
N VAL A 92 -12.28 12.12 6.76
CA VAL A 92 -11.72 11.56 5.51
C VAL A 92 -11.49 10.07 5.70
N GLN A 93 -12.01 9.23 4.82
CA GLN A 93 -11.96 7.77 4.94
C GLN A 93 -11.72 7.10 3.58
N THR A 94 -11.25 5.85 3.59
CA THR A 94 -11.29 5.03 2.37
C THR A 94 -12.68 4.43 2.19
N PHE A 95 -13.04 4.05 0.95
CA PHE A 95 -14.29 3.33 0.66
C PHE A 95 -14.46 2.11 1.56
N ASP A 96 -13.44 1.26 1.66
CA ASP A 96 -13.48 0.05 2.50
C ASP A 96 -13.69 0.36 4.00
N SER A 97 -13.09 1.46 4.49
CA SER A 97 -13.21 1.85 5.89
C SER A 97 -14.60 2.37 6.21
N TRP A 98 -15.19 3.15 5.29
CA TRP A 98 -16.53 3.68 5.44
C TRP A 98 -17.58 2.57 5.29
N ALA A 99 -17.46 1.71 4.27
CA ALA A 99 -18.34 0.55 4.07
C ALA A 99 -18.37 -0.36 5.29
N TYR A 100 -17.20 -0.69 5.87
CA TYR A 100 -17.13 -1.48 7.10
C TYR A 100 -17.83 -0.80 8.28
N GLN A 101 -17.66 0.52 8.46
CA GLN A 101 -18.34 1.25 9.54
C GLN A 101 -19.85 1.30 9.36
N LEU A 102 -20.32 1.49 8.13
CA LEU A 102 -21.74 1.43 7.79
C LEU A 102 -22.33 0.06 8.15
N LEU A 103 -21.65 -1.01 7.74
CA LEU A 103 -22.08 -2.39 7.99
C LEU A 103 -22.11 -2.75 9.48
N VAL A 104 -21.06 -2.43 10.23
CA VAL A 104 -21.02 -2.70 11.67
C VAL A 104 -22.12 -1.95 12.43
N ARG A 105 -22.52 -0.77 11.93
CA ARG A 105 -23.63 -0.01 12.50
C ARG A 105 -24.99 -0.59 12.11
N ALA A 106 -25.18 -0.93 10.83
CA ALA A 106 -26.45 -1.39 10.30
C ALA A 106 -26.77 -2.84 10.70
N TYR A 107 -25.73 -3.67 10.78
CA TYR A 107 -25.80 -5.11 11.04
C TYR A 107 -24.73 -5.50 12.08
N PRO A 108 -24.91 -5.13 13.36
CA PRO A 108 -23.89 -5.31 14.41
C PRO A 108 -23.65 -6.79 14.79
N ASP A 109 -24.61 -7.67 14.50
CA ASP A 109 -24.54 -9.10 14.84
C ASP A 109 -23.77 -9.94 13.80
N GLU A 110 -23.37 -9.33 12.68
CA GLU A 110 -22.65 -9.98 11.58
C GLU A 110 -21.12 -9.87 11.75
N GLU A 111 -20.41 -10.96 11.47
CA GLU A 111 -18.94 -11.00 11.58
C GLU A 111 -18.26 -10.48 10.30
N TRP A 112 -18.33 -9.16 10.10
CA TRP A 112 -17.79 -8.49 8.91
C TRP A 112 -16.26 -8.62 8.76
N THR A 113 -15.52 -8.89 9.84
CA THR A 113 -14.07 -9.08 9.82
C THR A 113 -13.62 -10.35 9.12
N ALA A 114 -14.47 -11.37 9.08
CA ALA A 114 -14.17 -12.64 8.40
C ALA A 114 -14.41 -12.56 6.87
N ARG A 115 -15.16 -11.56 6.41
CA ARG A 115 -15.56 -11.39 5.01
C ARG A 115 -14.50 -10.66 4.19
N GLY A 116 -14.46 -10.95 2.89
CA GLY A 116 -13.58 -10.28 1.93
C GLY A 116 -13.83 -8.76 1.86
N PHE A 117 -12.87 -8.00 1.32
CA PHE A 117 -13.08 -6.56 1.09
C PHE A 117 -14.23 -6.32 0.10
N ASP A 118 -14.21 -6.98 -1.04
CA ASP A 118 -15.20 -6.80 -2.11
C ASP A 118 -16.60 -7.27 -1.68
N GLU A 119 -16.69 -8.35 -0.91
CA GLU A 119 -17.95 -8.78 -0.28
C GLU A 119 -18.54 -7.72 0.65
N ARG A 120 -17.69 -7.08 1.47
CA ARG A 120 -18.13 -5.97 2.32
C ARG A 120 -18.56 -4.74 1.52
N ILE A 121 -17.88 -4.44 0.41
CA ILE A 121 -18.31 -3.34 -0.46
C ILE A 121 -19.70 -3.62 -1.01
N ARG A 122 -19.95 -4.81 -1.58
CA ARG A 122 -21.27 -5.19 -2.09
C ARG A 122 -22.36 -5.18 -1.01
N ALA A 123 -22.05 -5.70 0.18
CA ALA A 123 -22.98 -5.66 1.31
C ALA A 123 -23.30 -4.22 1.74
N ALA A 124 -22.30 -3.33 1.72
CA ALA A 124 -22.51 -1.91 2.04
C ALA A 124 -23.36 -1.23 0.96
N THR A 125 -23.17 -1.54 -0.33
CA THR A 125 -24.04 -1.07 -1.42
C THR A 125 -25.50 -1.44 -1.14
N GLY A 126 -25.79 -2.71 -0.84
CA GLY A 126 -27.15 -3.13 -0.45
C GLY A 126 -27.65 -2.46 0.84
N ALA A 127 -26.76 -2.17 1.80
CA ALA A 127 -27.13 -1.41 3.00
C ALA A 127 -27.57 0.02 2.68
N ILE A 128 -26.91 0.69 1.73
CA ILE A 128 -27.29 2.01 1.24
C ILE A 128 -28.68 1.95 0.61
N GLU A 129 -28.94 0.97 -0.27
CA GLU A 129 -30.26 0.76 -0.89
C GLU A 129 -31.36 0.54 0.15
N ASN A 130 -31.04 -0.16 1.23
CA ASN A 130 -31.95 -0.41 2.37
C ASN A 130 -32.06 0.78 3.35
N GLY A 131 -31.40 1.91 3.09
CA GLY A 131 -31.51 3.12 3.89
C GLY A 131 -30.67 3.16 5.17
N ALA A 132 -29.62 2.33 5.25
CA ALA A 132 -28.73 2.31 6.42
C ALA A 132 -28.03 3.65 6.68
N VAL A 133 -27.82 4.46 5.64
CA VAL A 133 -27.20 5.80 5.74
C VAL A 133 -28.19 6.80 6.34
N ASP A 134 -29.45 6.74 5.90
CA ASP A 134 -30.54 7.64 6.30
C ASP A 134 -30.82 7.55 7.81
N VAL A 135 -30.74 6.34 8.37
CA VAL A 135 -30.93 6.03 9.81
C VAL A 135 -29.65 6.32 10.62
N GLY A 136 -28.64 6.94 9.99
CA GLY A 136 -27.41 7.45 10.57
C GLY A 136 -27.65 8.46 11.70
N GLU A 137 -26.74 8.55 12.68
CA GLU A 137 -26.77 9.61 13.71
C GLU A 137 -26.50 10.97 13.08
N LEU A 138 -25.75 10.96 11.97
CA LEU A 138 -25.44 12.13 11.14
C LEU A 138 -26.45 12.30 9.99
N GLY A 139 -27.37 11.34 9.79
CA GLY A 139 -28.24 11.31 8.62
C GLY A 139 -27.48 11.17 7.29
N ALA A 140 -28.17 11.53 6.21
CA ALA A 140 -27.58 11.61 4.88
C ALA A 140 -26.57 12.78 4.79
N PRO A 141 -25.45 12.62 4.07
CA PRO A 141 -24.53 13.73 3.86
C PRO A 141 -25.18 14.82 2.99
N SER A 142 -24.88 16.08 3.30
CA SER A 142 -25.25 17.24 2.48
C SER A 142 -24.26 17.44 1.33
N HIS A 143 -23.00 17.04 1.51
CA HIS A 143 -22.00 17.04 0.44
C HIS A 143 -21.06 15.83 0.50
N VAL A 144 -20.82 15.20 -0.66
CA VAL A 144 -19.87 14.09 -0.80
C VAL A 144 -18.67 14.51 -1.63
N VAL A 145 -17.46 14.34 -1.10
CA VAL A 145 -16.22 14.51 -1.84
C VAL A 145 -15.63 13.16 -2.18
N ILE A 146 -15.34 12.93 -3.45
CA ILE A 146 -14.77 11.69 -3.98
C ILE A 146 -13.44 12.00 -4.64
N ASP A 147 -12.36 11.51 -4.05
CA ASP A 147 -11.01 11.69 -4.55
C ASP A 147 -10.50 10.42 -5.26
N GLU A 148 -9.60 10.61 -6.21
CA GLU A 148 -9.04 9.56 -7.09
C GLU A 148 -10.12 8.78 -7.87
N ALA A 149 -11.13 9.48 -8.38
CA ALA A 149 -12.31 8.89 -9.03
C ALA A 149 -11.98 8.00 -10.25
N GLN A 150 -10.82 8.19 -10.89
CA GLN A 150 -10.36 7.32 -11.98
C GLN A 150 -10.06 5.87 -11.54
N ASP A 151 -9.94 5.61 -10.23
CA ASP A 151 -9.67 4.29 -9.69
C ASP A 151 -10.93 3.59 -9.16
N LEU A 152 -12.11 4.19 -9.35
CA LEU A 152 -13.40 3.57 -9.07
C LEU A 152 -13.74 2.54 -10.15
N VAL A 153 -13.51 1.27 -9.82
CA VAL A 153 -13.78 0.11 -10.68
C VAL A 153 -14.56 -0.96 -9.93
N GLY A 154 -15.39 -1.74 -10.64
CA GLY A 154 -16.18 -2.84 -10.07
C GLY A 154 -17.05 -2.43 -8.87
N ASP A 155 -17.06 -3.26 -7.81
CA ASP A 155 -17.91 -3.08 -6.63
C ASP A 155 -17.82 -1.68 -5.97
N ARG A 156 -16.63 -1.05 -6.00
CA ARG A 156 -16.42 0.28 -5.39
C ARG A 156 -17.06 1.38 -6.21
N ARG A 157 -17.10 1.24 -7.54
CA ARG A 157 -17.88 2.14 -8.39
C ARG A 157 -19.35 1.98 -8.07
N ASP A 158 -19.86 0.75 -8.02
CA ASP A 158 -21.27 0.47 -7.74
C ASP A 158 -21.70 1.09 -6.39
N LEU A 159 -20.88 0.95 -5.35
CA LEU A 159 -21.10 1.60 -4.05
C LEU A 159 -21.29 3.12 -4.17
N VAL A 160 -20.46 3.78 -4.97
CA VAL A 160 -20.48 5.23 -5.15
C VAL A 160 -21.66 5.67 -6.02
N GLU A 161 -21.95 4.96 -7.11
CA GLU A 161 -23.10 5.23 -7.97
C GLU A 161 -24.39 5.14 -7.16
N THR A 162 -24.57 4.06 -6.39
CA THR A 162 -25.72 3.88 -5.49
C THR A 162 -25.82 4.98 -4.43
N LEU A 163 -24.68 5.41 -3.85
CA LEU A 163 -24.67 6.49 -2.86
C LEU A 163 -25.17 7.81 -3.46
N LEU A 164 -24.61 8.20 -4.60
CA LEU A 164 -24.94 9.47 -5.25
C LEU A 164 -26.37 9.46 -5.82
N ASP A 165 -26.80 8.37 -6.44
CA ASP A 165 -28.17 8.24 -6.96
C ASP A 165 -29.22 8.29 -5.84
N ARG A 166 -28.96 7.62 -4.71
CA ARG A 166 -29.89 7.63 -3.57
C ARG A 166 -30.12 9.04 -3.04
N PHE A 167 -29.07 9.85 -2.95
CA PHE A 167 -29.12 11.19 -2.37
C PHE A 167 -29.12 12.32 -3.40
N GLN A 168 -29.40 11.99 -4.67
CA GLN A 168 -29.36 12.93 -5.78
C GLN A 168 -30.22 14.19 -5.55
N ARG A 169 -31.25 14.18 -4.70
CA ARG A 169 -32.12 15.36 -4.45
C ARG A 169 -31.70 16.24 -3.28
N SER A 170 -30.78 15.79 -2.43
CA SER A 170 -30.46 16.45 -1.16
C SER A 170 -28.96 16.56 -0.89
N CYS A 171 -28.12 16.13 -1.83
CA CYS A 171 -26.67 16.07 -1.66
C CYS A 171 -25.97 16.66 -2.89
N GLY A 172 -25.09 17.63 -2.67
CA GLY A 172 -24.09 18.03 -3.67
C GLY A 172 -22.90 17.07 -3.67
N PHE A 173 -22.04 17.17 -4.68
CA PHE A 173 -20.79 16.40 -4.67
C PHE A 173 -19.64 17.10 -5.36
N THR A 174 -18.43 16.78 -4.93
CA THR A 174 -17.18 17.15 -5.61
C THR A 174 -16.41 15.86 -5.93
N VAL A 175 -16.43 15.47 -7.20
CA VAL A 175 -15.68 14.33 -7.72
C VAL A 175 -14.39 14.86 -8.33
N VAL A 176 -13.24 14.33 -7.92
CA VAL A 176 -11.93 14.73 -8.42
C VAL A 176 -11.21 13.53 -8.99
N GLY A 177 -10.67 13.65 -10.21
CA GLY A 177 -9.92 12.55 -10.81
C GLY A 177 -9.09 12.92 -12.04
N ASP A 178 -8.32 11.94 -12.49
CA ASP A 178 -7.44 12.02 -13.66
C ASP A 178 -7.45 10.69 -14.44
N SER A 179 -8.22 10.62 -15.52
CA SER A 179 -8.30 9.43 -16.39
C SER A 179 -6.94 8.96 -16.91
N ALA A 180 -5.97 9.87 -17.13
CA ALA A 180 -4.62 9.49 -17.54
C ALA A 180 -3.84 8.71 -16.47
N GLN A 181 -4.30 8.74 -15.21
CA GLN A 181 -3.68 8.02 -14.10
C GLN A 181 -4.44 6.74 -13.73
N GLY A 182 -5.59 6.42 -14.34
CA GLY A 182 -6.38 5.24 -14.00
C GLY A 182 -5.64 3.93 -14.30
N ILE A 183 -5.03 3.31 -13.29
CA ILE A 183 -4.20 2.10 -13.46
C ILE A 183 -4.63 0.93 -12.56
N TYR A 184 -5.77 1.02 -11.87
CA TYR A 184 -6.26 -0.07 -11.00
C TYR A 184 -7.20 -1.06 -11.71
N GLY A 185 -7.41 -0.93 -13.02
CA GLY A 185 -8.23 -1.88 -13.81
C GLY A 185 -7.74 -3.33 -13.73
N PHE A 186 -6.47 -3.58 -13.41
CA PHE A 186 -5.92 -4.94 -13.22
C PHE A 186 -6.62 -5.73 -12.10
N GLN A 187 -7.38 -5.08 -11.22
CA GLN A 187 -8.18 -5.75 -10.18
C GLN A 187 -9.34 -6.56 -10.76
N ILE A 188 -9.71 -6.29 -12.00
CA ILE A 188 -10.77 -7.01 -12.71
C ILE A 188 -10.13 -8.14 -13.50
N ASP A 189 -10.47 -9.38 -13.14
CA ASP A 189 -9.87 -10.58 -13.73
C ASP A 189 -10.25 -10.74 -15.21
N ASP A 190 -11.52 -10.49 -15.57
CA ASP A 190 -12.01 -10.61 -16.94
C ASP A 190 -11.50 -9.44 -17.82
N PRO A 191 -10.76 -9.70 -18.91
CA PRO A 191 -10.21 -8.65 -19.77
C PRO A 191 -11.29 -7.80 -20.47
N THR A 192 -12.46 -8.37 -20.77
CA THR A 192 -13.54 -7.69 -21.47
C THR A 192 -14.27 -6.74 -20.53
N GLU A 193 -14.56 -7.21 -19.31
CA GLU A 193 -15.08 -6.38 -18.22
C GLU A 193 -14.09 -5.26 -17.91
N ARG A 194 -12.79 -5.56 -17.76
CA ARG A 194 -11.75 -4.55 -17.50
C ARG A 194 -11.74 -3.43 -18.54
N ALA A 195 -11.88 -3.75 -19.82
CA ALA A 195 -11.89 -2.75 -20.88
C ALA A 195 -13.08 -1.80 -20.78
N GLY A 196 -14.25 -2.33 -20.38
CA GLY A 196 -15.48 -1.55 -20.20
C GLY A 196 -15.53 -0.69 -18.94
N GLU A 197 -14.55 -0.82 -18.05
CA GLU A 197 -14.54 -0.14 -16.74
C GLU A 197 -13.74 1.16 -16.76
N VAL A 198 -12.87 1.34 -17.74
CA VAL A 198 -12.09 2.57 -17.94
C VAL A 198 -13.03 3.73 -18.22
N ASP A 199 -12.95 4.80 -17.40
CA ASP A 199 -13.78 6.00 -17.48
C ASP A 199 -15.30 5.77 -17.41
N ARG A 200 -15.75 4.55 -17.06
CA ARG A 200 -17.16 4.21 -16.93
C ARG A 200 -17.86 5.10 -15.90
N PHE A 201 -17.21 5.34 -14.76
CA PHE A 201 -17.74 6.22 -13.72
C PHE A 201 -17.90 7.67 -14.18
N PHE A 202 -16.90 8.23 -14.88
CA PHE A 202 -17.00 9.58 -15.42
C PHE A 202 -18.07 9.70 -16.51
N THR A 203 -18.21 8.66 -17.33
CA THR A 203 -19.26 8.60 -18.36
C THR A 203 -20.65 8.58 -17.71
N TRP A 204 -20.83 7.73 -16.69
CA TRP A 204 -22.06 7.65 -15.91
C TRP A 204 -22.42 8.99 -15.27
N LEU A 205 -21.46 9.69 -14.63
CA LEU A 205 -21.70 11.03 -14.06
C LEU A 205 -22.26 12.01 -15.10
N ARG A 206 -21.64 12.07 -16.29
CA ARG A 206 -22.07 12.96 -17.37
C ARG A 206 -23.46 12.62 -17.93
N THR A 207 -23.84 11.35 -17.89
CA THR A 207 -25.14 10.90 -18.40
C THR A 207 -26.25 10.97 -17.36
N SER A 208 -25.93 10.88 -16.07
CA SER A 208 -26.90 10.80 -14.97
C SER A 208 -27.28 12.16 -14.37
N TYR A 209 -26.49 13.21 -14.64
CA TYR A 209 -26.62 14.52 -14.02
C TYR A 209 -26.60 15.64 -15.06
N ASP A 210 -27.78 16.19 -15.38
CA ASP A 210 -27.94 17.28 -16.35
C ASP A 210 -27.35 18.62 -15.85
N ASP A 211 -27.25 18.79 -14.53
CA ASP A 211 -26.74 19.98 -13.83
C ASP A 211 -25.26 19.84 -13.43
N LEU A 212 -24.54 18.85 -13.99
CA LEU A 212 -23.13 18.62 -13.71
C LEU A 212 -22.25 19.78 -14.19
N VAL A 213 -21.51 20.37 -13.27
CA VAL A 213 -20.46 21.36 -13.56
C VAL A 213 -19.14 20.63 -13.77
N GLU A 214 -18.51 20.82 -14.94
CA GLU A 214 -17.18 20.26 -15.23
C GLU A 214 -16.11 21.36 -15.25
N LEU A 215 -15.12 21.25 -14.36
CA LEU A 215 -13.97 22.16 -14.29
C LEU A 215 -12.66 21.40 -14.47
N HIS A 216 -11.67 22.08 -15.08
CA HIS A 216 -10.39 21.49 -15.43
C HIS A 216 -9.25 22.22 -14.71
N LEU A 217 -8.33 21.47 -14.09
CA LEU A 217 -7.10 22.02 -13.51
C LEU A 217 -5.91 21.72 -14.43
N THR A 218 -5.36 22.76 -15.05
CA THR A 218 -4.37 22.61 -16.14
C THR A 218 -2.93 22.89 -15.71
N GLU A 219 -2.72 23.77 -14.73
CA GLU A 219 -1.40 24.15 -14.27
C GLU A 219 -0.72 23.06 -13.44
N ASN A 220 0.57 22.75 -13.70
CA ASN A 220 1.34 21.77 -12.94
C ASN A 220 2.31 22.45 -11.95
N PHE A 221 2.19 22.08 -10.67
CA PHE A 221 3.00 22.58 -9.56
C PHE A 221 4.03 21.56 -9.03
N ARG A 222 3.97 20.30 -9.50
CA ARG A 222 4.81 19.21 -9.01
C ARG A 222 6.18 19.17 -9.66
N ALA A 223 6.21 19.18 -10.99
CA ALA A 223 7.40 18.94 -11.79
C ALA A 223 8.19 20.25 -11.93
N LYS A 224 9.44 20.27 -11.46
CA LYS A 224 10.29 21.46 -11.40
C LYS A 224 11.29 21.55 -12.55
N SER A 225 11.60 20.45 -13.21
CA SER A 225 12.59 20.36 -14.29
C SER A 225 11.94 20.06 -15.65
N PRO A 226 12.64 20.30 -16.78
CA PRO A 226 12.22 19.84 -18.09
C PRO A 226 12.03 18.32 -18.17
N GLU A 227 12.92 17.55 -17.54
CA GLU A 227 12.90 16.08 -17.54
C GLU A 227 11.64 15.55 -16.85
N ALA A 228 11.31 16.07 -15.67
CA ALA A 228 10.10 15.70 -14.93
C ALA A 228 8.80 16.16 -15.64
N ARG A 229 8.88 17.15 -16.52
CA ARG A 229 7.73 17.67 -17.30
C ARG A 229 7.49 16.92 -18.61
N THR A 230 8.44 16.09 -19.08
CA THR A 230 8.42 15.54 -20.45
C THR A 230 7.14 14.79 -20.83
N ALA A 231 6.54 14.06 -19.89
CA ALA A 231 5.33 13.29 -20.11
C ALA A 231 4.04 14.12 -20.03
N LEU A 232 4.05 15.27 -19.34
CA LEU A 232 2.82 16.01 -18.99
C LEU A 232 2.02 16.43 -20.23
N ALA A 233 2.70 16.77 -21.33
CA ALA A 233 2.07 17.14 -22.60
C ALA A 233 1.19 16.02 -23.21
N LEU A 234 1.37 14.77 -22.79
CA LEU A 234 0.60 13.63 -23.26
C LEU A 234 -0.62 13.31 -22.37
N GLY A 235 -0.75 13.97 -21.22
CA GLY A 235 -1.82 13.71 -20.25
C GLY A 235 -3.22 13.90 -20.84
N SER A 236 -3.48 15.00 -21.55
CA SER A 236 -4.79 15.27 -22.16
C SER A 236 -5.15 14.25 -23.24
N ARG A 237 -4.17 13.78 -24.02
CA ARG A 237 -4.37 12.73 -25.03
C ARG A 237 -4.68 11.37 -24.39
N LEU A 238 -4.06 11.07 -23.24
CA LEU A 238 -4.37 9.87 -22.46
C LEU A 238 -5.76 9.94 -21.81
N GLN A 239 -6.15 11.10 -21.28
CA GLN A 239 -7.50 11.32 -20.73
C GLN A 239 -8.59 11.09 -21.77
N ASN A 240 -8.32 11.45 -23.03
CA ASN A 240 -9.28 11.32 -24.12
C ASN A 240 -9.30 9.92 -24.76
N LEU A 241 -8.52 8.95 -24.28
CA LEU A 241 -8.48 7.61 -24.87
C LEU A 241 -9.84 6.90 -24.83
N ALA A 242 -10.64 7.10 -23.78
CA ALA A 242 -11.95 6.45 -23.67
C ALA A 242 -13.04 7.10 -24.55
N LEU A 243 -12.81 8.31 -25.06
CA LEU A 243 -13.80 9.04 -25.86
C LEU A 243 -13.96 8.47 -27.29
N SER A 244 -13.04 7.63 -27.75
CA SER A 244 -13.11 6.98 -29.07
C SER A 244 -12.82 5.48 -28.97
N PRO A 245 -13.85 4.63 -28.73
CA PRO A 245 -13.68 3.18 -28.59
C PRO A 245 -13.09 2.52 -29.86
N SER A 246 -13.44 3.02 -31.04
CA SER A 246 -12.88 2.56 -32.30
C SER A 246 -11.43 3.03 -32.45
N GLY A 247 -10.48 2.10 -32.34
CA GLY A 247 -9.05 2.40 -32.50
C GLY A 247 -8.34 2.83 -31.21
N GLN A 248 -8.99 2.71 -30.05
CA GLN A 248 -8.41 3.01 -28.73
C GLN A 248 -7.07 2.29 -28.51
N GLU A 249 -6.98 1.01 -28.87
CA GLU A 249 -5.77 0.21 -28.69
C GLU A 249 -4.61 0.73 -29.55
N ALA A 250 -4.87 1.10 -30.81
CA ALA A 250 -3.87 1.68 -31.70
C ALA A 250 -3.41 3.07 -31.22
N ALA A 251 -4.35 3.91 -30.78
CA ALA A 251 -4.04 5.20 -30.19
C ALA A 251 -3.22 5.07 -28.90
N ALA A 252 -3.56 4.10 -28.04
CA ALA A 252 -2.82 3.78 -26.83
C ALA A 252 -1.42 3.25 -27.14
N ALA A 253 -1.27 2.40 -28.17
CA ALA A 253 0.04 1.91 -28.60
C ALA A 253 0.92 3.04 -29.13
N ALA A 254 0.36 3.99 -29.88
CA ALA A 254 1.07 5.18 -30.36
C ALA A 254 1.49 6.10 -29.20
N LEU A 255 0.60 6.32 -28.23
CA LEU A 255 0.92 7.09 -27.01
C LEU A 255 1.99 6.41 -26.16
N HIS A 256 1.92 5.10 -26.00
CA HIS A 256 2.95 4.33 -25.31
C HIS A 256 4.30 4.46 -26.02
N ALA A 257 4.33 4.36 -27.35
CA ALA A 257 5.54 4.55 -28.13
C ALA A 257 6.13 5.95 -27.92
N GLU A 258 5.31 7.00 -27.99
CA GLU A 258 5.78 8.37 -27.76
C GLU A 258 6.28 8.62 -26.33
N LEU A 259 5.60 8.07 -25.32
CA LEU A 259 6.07 8.12 -23.92
C LEU A 259 7.41 7.41 -23.75
N ARG A 260 7.56 6.24 -24.38
CA ARG A 260 8.79 5.45 -24.36
C ARG A 260 9.93 6.22 -25.03
N ASP A 261 9.72 6.77 -26.21
CA ASP A 261 10.74 7.53 -26.93
C ASP A 261 11.18 8.74 -26.10
N ARG A 262 10.24 9.50 -25.54
CA ARG A 262 10.52 10.62 -24.63
C ARG A 262 11.32 10.20 -23.39
N LEU A 263 11.07 9.02 -22.83
CA LEU A 263 11.82 8.50 -21.68
C LEU A 263 13.23 8.06 -22.07
N LEU A 264 13.38 7.41 -23.24
CA LEU A 264 14.67 6.90 -23.72
C LEU A 264 15.58 8.00 -24.28
N ASP A 265 15.02 9.16 -24.63
CA ASP A 265 15.77 10.37 -24.98
C ASP A 265 16.37 11.09 -23.73
N LEU A 266 15.90 10.75 -22.52
CA LEU A 266 16.45 11.28 -21.28
C LEU A 266 17.80 10.62 -20.93
N PRO A 267 18.57 11.20 -19.99
CA PRO A 267 19.83 10.60 -19.56
C PRO A 267 19.67 9.16 -19.03
N ASN A 268 20.46 8.26 -19.60
CA ASN A 268 20.56 6.86 -19.19
C ASN A 268 21.65 6.70 -18.13
N LEU A 269 21.32 6.11 -16.98
CA LEU A 269 22.32 5.81 -15.95
C LEU A 269 23.12 4.52 -16.24
N GLY A 270 22.72 3.74 -17.23
CA GLY A 270 23.36 2.49 -17.63
C GLY A 270 22.71 1.27 -16.99
N GLU A 271 23.54 0.34 -16.52
CA GLU A 271 23.08 -0.85 -15.78
C GLU A 271 22.91 -0.53 -14.30
N LEU A 272 21.93 -1.15 -13.65
CA LEU A 272 21.64 -0.92 -12.22
C LEU A 272 22.78 -1.35 -11.28
N ASP A 273 23.59 -2.33 -11.70
CA ASP A 273 24.79 -2.80 -11.02
C ASP A 273 26.08 -2.12 -11.52
N GLY A 274 25.96 -1.18 -12.45
CA GLY A 274 27.07 -0.33 -12.88
C GLY A 274 27.54 0.58 -11.75
N GLY A 275 28.86 0.71 -11.56
CA GLY A 275 29.46 1.50 -10.48
C GLY A 275 28.96 2.94 -10.41
N PHE A 276 28.83 3.61 -11.56
CA PHE A 276 28.27 4.97 -11.63
C PHE A 276 26.84 5.06 -11.10
N THR A 277 25.95 4.15 -11.51
CA THR A 277 24.55 4.11 -11.04
C THR A 277 24.48 3.87 -9.54
N LEU A 278 25.26 2.91 -9.04
CA LEU A 278 25.30 2.56 -7.62
C LEU A 278 25.79 3.73 -6.77
N ASP A 279 26.83 4.44 -7.21
CA ASP A 279 27.34 5.62 -6.52
C ASP A 279 26.33 6.77 -6.57
N ALA A 280 25.66 6.98 -7.70
CA ALA A 280 24.62 7.99 -7.86
C ALA A 280 23.39 7.71 -6.98
N LEU A 281 23.02 6.44 -6.77
CA LEU A 281 21.94 6.03 -5.86
C LEU A 281 22.34 6.24 -4.40
N LYS A 282 23.56 5.87 -4.01
CA LYS A 282 24.07 6.02 -2.62
C LYS A 282 24.26 7.48 -2.22
N ALA A 283 24.70 8.33 -3.15
CA ALA A 283 25.04 9.72 -2.88
C ALA A 283 23.83 10.67 -2.92
N PHE A 284 22.67 10.26 -3.43
CA PHE A 284 21.54 11.15 -3.60
C PHE A 284 20.89 11.53 -2.25
N PRO A 285 20.80 12.83 -1.90
CA PRO A 285 20.32 13.25 -0.59
C PRO A 285 18.79 13.26 -0.47
N GLY A 286 18.07 13.36 -1.58
CA GLY A 286 16.61 13.45 -1.64
C GLY A 286 15.89 12.10 -1.64
N THR A 287 14.58 12.15 -1.86
CA THR A 287 13.75 10.96 -2.04
C THR A 287 13.91 10.40 -3.45
N CYS A 288 14.19 9.10 -3.57
CA CYS A 288 14.43 8.43 -4.84
C CYS A 288 13.57 7.18 -4.97
N ALA A 289 13.01 6.93 -6.15
CA ALA A 289 12.30 5.69 -6.46
C ALA A 289 12.85 5.00 -7.70
N VAL A 290 13.04 3.68 -7.62
CA VAL A 290 13.20 2.81 -8.79
C VAL A 290 11.83 2.18 -9.08
N LEU A 291 11.22 2.58 -10.19
CA LEU A 291 9.89 2.15 -10.59
C LEU A 291 9.97 0.99 -11.58
N THR A 292 9.27 -0.09 -11.24
CA THR A 292 9.19 -1.33 -12.03
C THR A 292 7.76 -1.55 -12.54
N ARG A 293 7.62 -2.33 -13.62
CA ARG A 293 6.30 -2.69 -14.16
C ARG A 293 5.57 -3.65 -13.23
N ASP A 294 6.26 -4.69 -12.79
CA ASP A 294 5.68 -5.78 -12.00
C ASP A 294 6.47 -6.10 -10.72
N ASN A 295 5.86 -6.89 -9.83
CA ASN A 295 6.48 -7.30 -8.55
C ASN A 295 7.72 -8.18 -8.77
N ARG A 296 7.81 -8.91 -9.89
CA ARG A 296 8.95 -9.77 -10.21
C ARG A 296 10.20 -8.92 -10.46
N GLN A 297 10.07 -7.84 -11.23
CA GLN A 297 11.13 -6.86 -11.43
C GLN A 297 11.49 -6.17 -10.11
N ALA A 298 10.50 -5.79 -9.29
CA ALA A 298 10.77 -5.16 -7.99
C ALA A 298 11.62 -6.06 -7.08
N LEU A 299 11.30 -7.36 -7.01
CA LEU A 299 12.07 -8.35 -6.25
C LEU A 299 13.50 -8.51 -6.79
N ALA A 300 13.67 -8.54 -8.12
CA ALA A 300 14.98 -8.69 -8.74
C ALA A 300 15.86 -7.45 -8.56
N VAL A 301 15.29 -6.24 -8.73
CA VAL A 301 15.98 -4.98 -8.47
C VAL A 301 16.39 -4.88 -7.01
N SER A 302 15.48 -5.19 -6.08
CA SER A 302 15.78 -5.14 -4.65
C SER A 302 16.90 -6.11 -4.26
N GLU A 303 16.88 -7.33 -4.80
CA GLU A 303 17.97 -8.29 -4.61
C GLU A 303 19.31 -7.74 -5.12
N LEU A 304 19.34 -7.22 -6.36
CA LEU A 304 20.55 -6.67 -6.98
C LEU A 304 21.13 -5.50 -6.17
N LEU A 305 20.30 -4.58 -5.72
CA LEU A 305 20.71 -3.43 -4.92
C LEU A 305 21.28 -3.88 -3.56
N HIS A 306 20.68 -4.87 -2.92
CA HIS A 306 21.21 -5.43 -1.67
C HIS A 306 22.56 -6.14 -1.86
N GLU A 307 22.78 -6.84 -2.98
CA GLU A 307 24.07 -7.46 -3.30
C GLU A 307 25.20 -6.43 -3.42
N HIS A 308 24.88 -5.21 -3.82
CA HIS A 308 25.82 -4.09 -3.97
C HIS A 308 25.82 -3.12 -2.78
N GLY A 309 25.19 -3.51 -1.66
CA GLY A 309 25.16 -2.73 -0.42
C GLY A 309 24.44 -1.38 -0.55
N VAL A 310 23.42 -1.28 -1.40
CA VAL A 310 22.56 -0.10 -1.50
C VAL A 310 21.38 -0.26 -0.54
N GLU A 311 21.32 0.59 0.48
CA GLU A 311 20.18 0.65 1.40
C GLU A 311 18.93 1.17 0.68
N HIS A 312 17.83 0.42 0.79
CA HIS A 312 16.56 0.78 0.18
C HIS A 312 15.41 0.03 0.87
N ALA A 313 14.18 0.50 0.68
CA ALA A 313 12.97 -0.24 1.03
C ALA A 313 12.29 -0.81 -0.22
N LEU A 314 11.79 -2.04 -0.13
CA LEU A 314 10.86 -2.59 -1.11
C LEU A 314 9.43 -2.20 -0.70
N LYS A 315 8.73 -1.43 -1.54
CA LYS A 315 7.41 -0.87 -1.22
C LYS A 315 6.40 -1.98 -0.90
N ARG A 316 5.80 -1.94 0.29
CA ARG A 316 4.80 -2.93 0.74
C ARG A 316 3.49 -2.83 -0.04
N SER A 317 2.69 -3.89 -0.01
CA SER A 317 1.32 -3.84 -0.51
C SER A 317 0.44 -2.95 0.39
N LEU A 318 -0.61 -2.34 -0.16
CA LEU A 318 -1.58 -1.57 0.64
C LEU A 318 -2.33 -2.45 1.66
N GLN A 319 -2.37 -3.76 1.44
CA GLN A 319 -2.95 -4.74 2.35
C GLN A 319 -2.02 -5.09 3.52
N ASP A 320 -0.73 -4.81 3.39
CA ASP A 320 0.27 -5.13 4.40
C ASP A 320 0.20 -4.09 5.52
N ARG A 321 -0.27 -4.50 6.70
CA ARG A 321 -0.47 -3.63 7.88
C ARG A 321 0.38 -4.08 9.07
N PRO A 322 1.72 -3.98 8.99
CA PRO A 322 2.55 -4.33 10.13
C PRO A 322 2.25 -3.35 11.27
N VAL A 323 1.85 -3.90 12.41
CA VAL A 323 1.78 -3.14 13.66
C VAL A 323 3.21 -2.91 14.13
N PRO A 324 3.64 -1.68 14.46
CA PRO A 324 5.03 -1.46 14.88
C PRO A 324 5.42 -2.31 16.09
N TYR A 325 6.67 -2.79 16.13
CA TYR A 325 7.19 -3.60 17.24
C TYR A 325 7.11 -2.92 18.62
N TRP A 326 7.15 -1.58 18.66
CA TRP A 326 7.09 -0.85 19.94
C TRP A 326 5.75 -1.07 20.66
N VAL A 327 4.70 -1.50 19.95
CA VAL A 327 3.40 -1.80 20.56
C VAL A 327 3.51 -3.04 21.45
N ALA A 328 4.13 -4.13 20.97
CA ALA A 328 4.38 -5.32 21.78
C ALA A 328 5.21 -4.96 23.03
N GLU A 329 6.26 -4.17 22.86
CA GLU A 329 7.14 -3.79 23.96
C GLU A 329 6.45 -2.85 24.97
N LEU A 330 5.63 -1.92 24.49
CA LEU A 330 4.80 -1.05 25.35
C LEU A 330 3.85 -1.88 26.19
N LEU A 331 3.13 -2.83 25.57
CA LEU A 331 2.17 -3.70 26.27
C LEU A 331 2.90 -4.62 27.26
N ARG A 332 4.07 -5.15 26.91
CA ARG A 332 4.90 -5.96 27.81
C ARG A 332 5.32 -5.20 29.07
N ARG A 333 5.62 -3.90 28.94
CA ARG A 333 6.00 -3.03 30.07
C ARG A 333 4.81 -2.44 30.82
N ALA A 334 3.60 -2.59 30.30
CA ALA A 334 2.41 -2.11 30.96
C ALA A 334 2.01 -3.05 32.10
N GLU A 335 2.33 -2.67 33.33
CA GLU A 335 1.96 -3.43 34.53
C GLU A 335 0.48 -3.26 34.90
N SER A 336 -0.18 -2.22 34.38
CA SER A 336 -1.56 -1.86 34.68
C SER A 336 -2.49 -2.09 33.49
N LEU A 337 -3.77 -2.34 33.76
CA LEU A 337 -4.81 -2.52 32.72
C LEU A 337 -5.08 -1.22 31.92
N THR A 338 -4.72 -0.06 32.48
CA THR A 338 -4.89 1.24 31.84
C THR A 338 -3.64 2.09 31.97
N LEU A 339 -3.40 2.97 31.01
CA LEU A 339 -2.27 3.92 31.01
C LEU A 339 -2.79 5.36 31.03
N THR A 340 -2.19 6.19 31.87
CA THR A 340 -2.28 7.66 31.80
C THR A 340 -1.32 8.19 30.73
N GLU A 341 -1.52 9.44 30.29
CA GLU A 341 -0.62 10.07 29.30
C GLU A 341 0.83 10.10 29.78
N SER A 342 1.05 10.52 31.03
CA SER A 342 2.39 10.60 31.62
C SER A 342 3.07 9.24 31.66
N ARG A 343 2.37 8.18 32.09
CA ARG A 343 2.95 6.84 32.16
C ARG A 343 3.20 6.26 30.76
N PHE A 344 2.29 6.49 29.82
CA PHE A 344 2.46 6.08 28.42
C PHE A 344 3.73 6.69 27.82
N LEU A 345 3.92 8.01 27.96
CA LEU A 345 5.09 8.71 27.42
C LEU A 345 6.38 8.26 28.10
N GLU A 346 6.36 8.03 29.41
CA GLU A 346 7.50 7.50 30.18
C GLU A 346 7.93 6.12 29.69
N LEU A 347 6.98 5.19 29.49
CA LEU A 347 7.25 3.85 28.99
C LEU A 347 7.79 3.88 27.56
N LEU A 348 7.16 4.68 26.70
CA LEU A 348 7.53 4.76 25.29
C LEU A 348 8.92 5.38 25.09
N ALA A 349 9.34 6.33 25.94
CA ALA A 349 10.67 6.94 25.90
C ALA A 349 11.81 5.94 26.17
N GLN A 350 11.50 4.80 26.78
CA GLN A 350 12.46 3.73 27.08
C GLN A 350 12.52 2.66 25.98
N ILE A 351 11.77 2.82 24.89
CA ILE A 351 11.73 1.92 23.75
C ILE A 351 12.47 2.62 22.59
N PRO A 352 13.41 1.95 21.90
CA PRO A 352 13.97 2.53 20.68
C PRO A 352 12.83 2.68 19.67
N LEU A 353 12.52 3.90 19.24
CA LEU A 353 11.44 4.14 18.28
C LEU A 353 12.00 4.29 16.86
N PRO A 354 11.27 3.83 15.82
CA PRO A 354 11.59 4.17 14.45
C PRO A 354 11.62 5.69 14.22
N PRO A 355 12.44 6.19 13.26
CA PRO A 355 12.44 7.60 12.88
C PRO A 355 11.04 8.08 12.48
N GLY A 356 10.66 9.28 12.92
CA GLY A 356 9.37 9.90 12.59
C GLY A 356 8.18 9.47 13.45
N VAL A 357 8.37 8.55 14.41
CA VAL A 357 7.33 8.24 15.40
C VAL A 357 7.26 9.35 16.45
N GLU A 358 6.10 10.00 16.55
CA GLU A 358 5.83 11.08 17.50
C GLU A 358 5.04 10.56 18.72
N PRO A 359 5.62 10.52 19.94
CA PRO A 359 4.97 9.96 21.13
C PRO A 359 3.58 10.55 21.43
N GLN A 360 3.42 11.87 21.30
CA GLN A 360 2.15 12.56 21.54
C GLN A 360 1.09 12.21 20.49
N ARG A 361 1.50 11.89 19.26
CA ARG A 361 0.58 11.38 18.22
C ARG A 361 0.14 9.96 18.56
N CYS A 362 1.07 9.09 18.96
CA CYS A 362 0.77 7.72 19.41
C CYS A 362 -0.27 7.71 20.54
N TRP A 363 -0.07 8.53 21.58
CA TRP A 363 -1.03 8.67 22.68
C TRP A 363 -2.42 9.08 22.20
N ARG A 364 -2.52 10.19 21.44
CA ARG A 364 -3.81 10.71 20.97
C ARG A 364 -4.57 9.70 20.13
N THR A 365 -3.86 9.00 19.24
CA THR A 365 -4.47 8.01 18.34
C THR A 365 -4.89 6.75 19.09
N LEU A 366 -4.05 6.18 19.97
CA LEU A 366 -4.44 5.00 20.76
C LEU A 366 -5.59 5.33 21.71
N ARG A 367 -5.55 6.48 22.39
CA ARG A 367 -6.67 6.94 23.23
C ARG A 367 -7.95 7.08 22.43
N ALA A 368 -7.87 7.55 21.18
CA ALA A 368 -9.03 7.64 20.30
C ALA A 368 -9.56 6.26 19.87
N ALA A 369 -8.67 5.30 19.64
CA ALA A 369 -9.02 3.94 19.27
C ALA A 369 -9.58 3.10 20.44
N THR A 370 -9.18 3.40 21.68
CA THR A 370 -9.62 2.68 22.89
C THR A 370 -10.70 3.40 23.71
N ARG A 371 -11.44 4.35 23.12
CA ARG A 371 -12.36 5.30 23.81
C ARG A 371 -13.44 4.72 24.73
N ARG A 372 -13.61 3.40 24.82
CA ARG A 372 -14.59 2.77 25.72
C ARG A 372 -14.24 2.89 27.21
N THR A 373 -13.03 3.33 27.57
CA THR A 373 -12.52 3.31 28.95
C THR A 373 -12.17 4.70 29.49
N GLY A 374 -13.18 5.42 29.99
CA GLY A 374 -12.99 6.61 30.82
C GLY A 374 -12.32 7.82 30.14
N ARG A 375 -12.44 9.00 30.75
CA ARG A 375 -11.81 10.22 30.22
C ARG A 375 -10.30 10.16 30.44
N GLY A 376 -9.53 10.20 29.35
CA GLY A 376 -8.08 10.45 29.41
C GLY A 376 -7.19 9.22 29.64
N LEU A 377 -7.69 8.00 29.45
CA LEU A 377 -6.93 6.76 29.62
C LEU A 377 -6.84 5.95 28.32
N VAL A 378 -5.82 5.10 28.21
CA VAL A 378 -5.69 4.04 27.20
C VAL A 378 -5.89 2.68 27.88
N ASP A 379 -6.77 1.84 27.34
CA ASP A 379 -6.95 0.44 27.81
C ASP A 379 -5.94 -0.48 27.10
N VAL A 380 -5.06 -1.09 27.89
CA VAL A 380 -3.97 -1.94 27.42
C VAL A 380 -4.49 -3.21 26.74
N ALA A 381 -5.55 -3.82 27.30
CA ALA A 381 -6.18 -4.99 26.71
C ALA A 381 -6.92 -4.62 25.41
N ALA A 382 -7.50 -3.43 25.33
CA ALA A 382 -8.10 -2.93 24.08
C ALA A 382 -7.06 -2.73 22.98
N VAL A 383 -5.86 -2.23 23.29
CA VAL A 383 -4.76 -2.16 22.31
C VAL A 383 -4.38 -3.55 21.82
N GLY A 384 -4.24 -4.54 22.72
CA GLY A 384 -3.98 -5.94 22.33
C GLY A 384 -5.07 -6.51 21.40
N ARG A 385 -6.35 -6.24 21.70
CA ARG A 385 -7.47 -6.63 20.82
C ARG A 385 -7.39 -5.97 19.44
N LEU A 386 -7.03 -4.69 19.35
CA LEU A 386 -6.86 -4.00 18.06
C LEU A 386 -5.79 -4.68 17.19
N VAL A 387 -4.71 -5.19 17.80
CA VAL A 387 -3.69 -5.98 17.09
C VAL A 387 -4.27 -7.30 16.62
N ALA A 388 -4.89 -8.08 17.51
CA ALA A 388 -5.44 -9.39 17.19
C ALA A 388 -6.53 -9.35 16.12
N GLU A 389 -7.36 -8.31 16.12
CA GLU A 389 -8.45 -8.10 15.16
C GLU A 389 -7.96 -7.47 13.83
N GLY A 390 -6.67 -7.12 13.70
CA GLY A 390 -6.14 -6.43 12.52
C GLY A 390 -6.69 -5.01 12.31
N ARG A 391 -7.15 -4.38 13.41
CA ARG A 391 -7.81 -3.06 13.47
C ARG A 391 -6.93 -1.98 14.06
N PHE A 392 -5.63 -2.24 14.20
CA PHE A 392 -4.68 -1.27 14.71
C PHE A 392 -4.68 0.00 13.83
N PRO A 393 -4.62 1.22 14.42
CA PRO A 393 -4.70 2.47 13.66
C PRO A 393 -3.53 2.64 12.68
N ASP A 394 -3.84 2.90 11.42
CA ASP A 394 -2.81 2.99 10.36
C ASP A 394 -1.97 4.25 10.45
N GLU A 395 -2.48 5.30 11.11
CA GLU A 395 -1.72 6.52 11.36
C GLU A 395 -0.50 6.24 12.25
N LEU A 396 -0.51 5.10 12.95
CA LEU A 396 0.59 4.61 13.76
C LEU A 396 1.33 3.44 13.11
N GLY A 397 1.01 3.07 11.86
CA GLY A 397 1.71 2.00 11.15
C GLY A 397 3.21 2.29 10.97
N ASP A 398 3.99 1.24 10.77
CA ASP A 398 5.45 1.35 10.58
C ASP A 398 5.80 2.25 9.38
N PRO A 399 6.47 3.40 9.57
CA PRO A 399 6.83 4.28 8.47
C PRO A 399 7.95 3.66 7.64
N GLU A 400 7.72 3.44 6.34
CA GLU A 400 8.79 3.14 5.38
C GLU A 400 9.64 4.40 5.18
N ALA A 401 10.67 4.59 6.02
CA ALA A 401 11.48 5.82 6.06
C ALA A 401 12.70 5.81 5.12
N ALA A 402 12.81 4.84 4.21
CA ALA A 402 13.95 4.74 3.31
C ALA A 402 13.94 5.87 2.27
N ARG A 403 15.10 6.49 2.05
CA ARG A 403 15.26 7.53 1.00
C ARG A 403 15.12 6.95 -0.39
N LEU A 404 15.65 5.75 -0.60
CA LEU A 404 15.52 4.98 -1.84
C LEU A 404 14.43 3.91 -1.66
N VAL A 405 13.47 3.89 -2.58
CA VAL A 405 12.39 2.91 -2.60
C VAL A 405 12.38 2.17 -3.93
N VAL A 406 12.26 0.85 -3.89
CA VAL A 406 11.95 0.02 -5.06
C VAL A 406 10.45 -0.26 -5.03
N SER A 407 9.73 0.10 -6.10
CA SER A 407 8.27 -0.02 -6.14
C SER A 407 7.79 -0.39 -7.53
N THR A 408 6.66 -1.09 -7.61
CA THR A 408 5.91 -1.07 -8.86
C THR A 408 5.29 0.30 -9.08
N VAL A 409 5.02 0.65 -10.34
CA VAL A 409 4.28 1.89 -10.69
C VAL A 409 2.96 1.98 -9.92
N HIS A 410 2.20 0.87 -9.86
CA HIS A 410 0.93 0.79 -9.17
C HIS A 410 1.02 1.16 -7.69
N ARG A 411 2.03 0.65 -6.97
CA ARG A 411 2.25 0.94 -5.54
C ARG A 411 2.81 2.35 -5.29
N ALA A 412 3.45 2.94 -6.29
CA ALA A 412 3.99 4.30 -6.23
C ALA A 412 2.96 5.38 -6.62
N LYS A 413 1.77 5.00 -7.13
CA LYS A 413 0.71 5.96 -7.43
C LYS A 413 0.28 6.71 -6.15
N GLY A 414 0.05 8.01 -6.30
CA GLY A 414 -0.23 8.93 -5.19
C GLY A 414 1.01 9.35 -4.39
N LEU A 415 2.19 8.78 -4.65
CA LEU A 415 3.46 9.20 -4.05
C LEU A 415 4.25 10.09 -5.02
N GLU A 416 5.22 10.81 -4.48
CA GLU A 416 6.10 11.71 -5.23
C GLU A 416 7.53 11.54 -4.74
N TYR A 417 8.49 11.66 -5.64
CA TYR A 417 9.91 11.53 -5.34
C TYR A 417 10.71 12.65 -6.01
N ASP A 418 11.76 13.12 -5.35
CA ASP A 418 12.65 14.12 -5.94
C ASP A 418 13.33 13.55 -7.20
N ARG A 419 13.72 12.26 -7.14
CA ARG A 419 14.27 11.50 -8.27
C ARG A 419 13.49 10.22 -8.56
N VAL A 420 13.27 9.91 -9.83
CA VAL A 420 12.68 8.65 -10.29
C VAL A 420 13.56 8.02 -11.37
N LEU A 421 13.88 6.75 -11.18
CA LEU A 421 14.47 5.88 -12.19
C LEU A 421 13.38 4.92 -12.67
N VAL A 422 13.05 4.95 -13.95
CA VAL A 422 12.15 3.97 -14.57
C VAL A 422 12.99 2.89 -15.24
N LEU A 423 12.69 1.60 -14.99
CA LEU A 423 13.33 0.54 -15.77
C LEU A 423 13.00 0.74 -17.26
N SER A 424 14.01 0.69 -18.12
CA SER A 424 13.85 0.89 -19.57
C SER A 424 12.66 0.07 -20.10
N PRO A 425 11.58 0.72 -20.56
CA PRO A 425 10.35 0.03 -20.90
C PRO A 425 10.48 -0.72 -22.23
N LEU A 426 9.78 -1.84 -22.31
CA LEU A 426 9.63 -2.62 -23.54
C LEU A 426 8.66 -1.94 -24.50
N SER A 427 8.75 -2.23 -25.80
CA SER A 427 7.70 -1.89 -26.75
C SER A 427 6.42 -2.68 -26.47
N VAL A 428 5.28 -2.15 -26.92
CA VAL A 428 4.00 -2.88 -26.94
C VAL A 428 4.15 -4.23 -27.66
N ALA A 429 4.87 -4.26 -28.78
CA ALA A 429 5.12 -5.51 -29.53
C ALA A 429 5.92 -6.56 -28.74
N GLU A 430 6.88 -6.14 -27.93
CA GLU A 430 7.62 -7.03 -27.01
C GLU A 430 6.73 -7.49 -25.84
N LEU A 431 5.89 -6.60 -25.31
CA LEU A 431 4.95 -6.92 -24.23
C LEU A 431 3.88 -7.92 -24.69
N GLN A 432 3.31 -7.75 -25.88
CA GLN A 432 2.32 -8.66 -26.46
C GLN A 432 2.89 -10.07 -26.72
N LYS A 433 4.18 -10.19 -27.01
CA LYS A 433 4.84 -11.50 -27.10
C LYS A 433 4.95 -12.21 -25.75
N ALA A 434 5.01 -11.45 -24.66
CA ALA A 434 5.15 -11.97 -23.30
C ALA A 434 3.81 -12.16 -22.57
N HIS A 435 2.75 -11.46 -23.02
CA HIS A 435 1.45 -11.39 -22.36
C HIS A 435 0.32 -11.42 -23.41
N GLU A 436 -0.45 -12.51 -23.42
CA GLU A 436 -1.55 -12.75 -24.38
C GLU A 436 -2.68 -11.72 -24.25
N ASP A 437 -3.06 -11.35 -23.02
CA ASP A 437 -4.14 -10.39 -22.72
C ASP A 437 -3.60 -9.04 -22.21
N LEU A 438 -2.72 -8.40 -22.99
CA LEU A 438 -2.11 -7.13 -22.61
C LEU A 438 -3.12 -5.96 -22.68
N ASP A 439 -3.34 -5.27 -21.56
CA ASP A 439 -4.08 -4.00 -21.52
C ASP A 439 -3.18 -2.85 -22.00
N VAL A 440 -3.12 -2.62 -23.32
CA VAL A 440 -2.29 -1.57 -23.94
C VAL A 440 -2.62 -0.16 -23.41
N PRO A 441 -3.90 0.26 -23.28
CA PRO A 441 -4.25 1.50 -22.60
C PRO A 441 -3.71 1.58 -21.16
N GLY A 442 -3.82 0.48 -20.41
CA GLY A 442 -3.26 0.36 -19.06
C GLY A 442 -1.74 0.54 -19.03
N GLU A 443 -0.99 -0.05 -19.96
CA GLU A 443 0.47 0.12 -20.07
C GLU A 443 0.86 1.57 -20.38
N ALA A 444 0.14 2.23 -21.29
CA ALA A 444 0.39 3.65 -21.62
C ALA A 444 0.17 4.55 -20.39
N ARG A 445 -0.93 4.34 -19.65
CA ARG A 445 -1.21 5.07 -18.40
C ARG A 445 -0.19 4.74 -17.32
N ALA A 446 0.23 3.48 -17.18
CA ALA A 446 1.27 3.10 -16.22
C ALA A 446 2.60 3.80 -16.51
N LEU A 447 3.05 3.85 -17.77
CA LEU A 447 4.27 4.57 -18.13
C LEU A 447 4.15 6.08 -17.86
N TYR A 448 3.02 6.69 -18.21
CA TYR A 448 2.73 8.09 -17.88
C TYR A 448 2.75 8.35 -16.37
N VAL A 449 2.11 7.47 -15.57
CA VAL A 449 2.13 7.57 -14.10
C VAL A 449 3.55 7.50 -13.58
N ALA A 450 4.37 6.56 -14.07
CA ALA A 450 5.76 6.40 -13.66
C ALA A 450 6.58 7.67 -13.90
N MET A 451 6.51 8.22 -15.12
CA MET A 451 7.23 9.44 -15.51
C MET A 451 6.77 10.67 -14.72
N THR A 452 5.49 10.75 -14.36
CA THR A 452 4.91 11.88 -13.61
C THR A 452 5.03 11.76 -12.08
N ARG A 453 5.75 10.75 -11.57
CA ARG A 453 6.12 10.65 -10.14
C ARG A 453 7.33 11.52 -9.77
N ALA A 454 8.16 11.89 -10.75
CA ALA A 454 9.34 12.71 -10.55
C ALA A 454 8.97 14.16 -10.26
N ARG A 455 9.64 14.78 -9.27
CA ARG A 455 9.58 16.22 -9.04
C ARG A 455 10.74 16.94 -9.73
N GLU A 456 11.93 16.36 -9.73
CA GLU A 456 13.15 17.00 -10.25
C GLU A 456 13.85 16.09 -11.26
N ASP A 457 14.30 14.92 -10.87
CA ASP A 457 15.10 14.06 -11.76
C ASP A 457 14.27 12.90 -12.30
N LEU A 458 14.23 12.74 -13.62
CA LEU A 458 13.68 11.55 -14.28
C LEU A 458 14.75 10.92 -15.15
N TYR A 459 15.07 9.65 -14.85
CA TYR A 459 16.03 8.86 -15.60
C TYR A 459 15.44 7.51 -16.00
N HIS A 460 16.08 6.86 -16.97
CA HIS A 460 15.86 5.45 -17.23
C HIS A 460 17.13 4.64 -16.97
N VAL A 461 16.95 3.35 -16.67
CA VAL A 461 18.04 2.43 -16.34
C VAL A 461 17.72 1.03 -16.83
N ALA A 462 18.75 0.26 -17.23
CA ALA A 462 18.57 -1.15 -17.56
C ALA A 462 18.25 -1.97 -16.30
N GLY A 463 17.17 -2.74 -16.37
CA GLY A 463 16.75 -3.64 -15.28
C GLY A 463 17.46 -4.99 -15.33
N PRO A 464 17.49 -5.75 -14.21
CA PRO A 464 18.04 -7.10 -14.18
C PRO A 464 17.25 -8.08 -15.06
N ASP A 465 17.91 -9.14 -15.52
CA ASP A 465 17.20 -10.24 -16.19
C ASP A 465 16.26 -10.95 -15.21
N THR A 466 15.00 -11.02 -15.60
CA THR A 466 13.91 -11.60 -14.83
C THR A 466 13.28 -12.82 -15.52
N SER A 467 13.87 -13.31 -16.61
CA SER A 467 13.39 -14.44 -17.42
C SER A 467 13.25 -15.75 -16.63
N ARG A 468 14.07 -15.91 -15.59
CA ARG A 468 14.10 -17.10 -14.71
C ARG A 468 13.20 -16.97 -13.48
N ILE A 469 12.58 -15.82 -13.24
CA ILE A 469 11.65 -15.65 -12.13
C ILE A 469 10.23 -15.85 -12.66
N ARG A 470 9.56 -16.88 -12.16
CA ARG A 470 8.25 -17.32 -12.65
C ARG A 470 7.23 -17.34 -11.51
N ARG A 471 5.95 -17.19 -11.84
CA ARG A 471 4.86 -17.27 -10.87
C ARG A 471 4.34 -18.70 -10.77
N HIS A 472 4.32 -19.26 -9.57
CA HIS A 472 3.66 -20.53 -9.30
C HIS A 472 2.17 -20.29 -9.10
N ARG A 473 1.35 -20.59 -10.12
CA ARG A 473 -0.09 -20.23 -10.16
C ARG A 473 -0.87 -20.67 -8.90
N PRO A 474 -0.76 -21.91 -8.39
CA PRO A 474 -1.54 -22.36 -7.23
C PRO A 474 -1.29 -21.54 -5.96
N THR A 475 -0.03 -21.20 -5.70
CA THR A 475 0.36 -20.45 -4.48
C THR A 475 0.40 -18.93 -4.70
N GLY A 476 0.37 -18.48 -5.95
CA GLY A 476 0.59 -17.10 -6.34
C GLY A 476 2.02 -16.57 -6.20
N ARG A 477 2.94 -17.31 -5.56
CA ARG A 477 4.33 -16.91 -5.27
C ARG A 477 5.21 -16.84 -6.51
N TRP A 478 6.20 -15.94 -6.48
CA TRP A 478 7.33 -15.99 -7.39
C TRP A 478 8.36 -17.03 -6.94
N TYR A 479 8.99 -17.72 -7.89
CA TYR A 479 10.06 -18.67 -7.65
C TYR A 479 11.15 -18.51 -8.70
N ARG A 480 12.39 -18.91 -8.35
CA ARG A 480 13.51 -18.95 -9.29
C ARG A 480 13.53 -20.31 -9.98
N GLY A 481 13.37 -20.30 -11.30
CA GLY A 481 13.47 -21.49 -12.13
C GLY A 481 14.79 -21.58 -12.88
N GLY A 482 14.95 -22.68 -13.60
CA GLY A 482 16.02 -22.85 -14.58
C GLY A 482 15.52 -22.88 -16.01
N TRP A 483 16.38 -23.38 -16.90
CA TRP A 483 16.03 -23.56 -18.30
C TRP A 483 14.99 -24.65 -18.49
N LYS A 484 15.01 -25.69 -17.63
CA LYS A 484 14.02 -26.75 -17.64
C LYS A 484 12.81 -26.36 -16.79
N LYS A 485 11.61 -26.76 -17.22
CA LYS A 485 10.34 -26.41 -16.55
C LYS A 485 10.26 -26.90 -15.10
N TYR A 486 11.00 -27.97 -14.77
CA TYR A 486 11.01 -28.58 -13.44
C TYR A 486 12.10 -28.02 -12.51
N GLU A 487 13.04 -27.20 -13.01
CA GLU A 487 14.10 -26.68 -12.16
C GLU A 487 13.56 -25.61 -11.21
N ARG A 488 13.92 -25.74 -9.92
CA ARG A 488 13.57 -24.83 -8.83
C ARG A 488 14.82 -24.51 -8.02
N TYR A 489 15.12 -23.22 -7.89
CA TYR A 489 16.32 -22.68 -7.26
C TYR A 489 16.02 -21.62 -6.21
N GLY A 490 14.75 -21.37 -5.90
CA GLY A 490 14.39 -20.30 -4.99
C GLY A 490 12.90 -20.05 -4.90
N ILE A 491 12.46 -19.41 -3.83
CA ILE A 491 11.05 -19.08 -3.55
C ILE A 491 10.96 -17.69 -2.93
N GLN A 492 9.93 -16.95 -3.28
CA GLN A 492 9.60 -15.68 -2.66
C GLN A 492 9.14 -15.87 -1.21
N ALA A 493 9.66 -15.03 -0.31
CA ALA A 493 9.07 -14.82 1.00
C ALA A 493 8.09 -13.62 0.98
N VAL A 494 6.97 -13.75 1.68
CA VAL A 494 5.88 -12.78 1.75
C VAL A 494 5.45 -12.55 3.20
N PRO A 495 4.73 -11.46 3.49
CA PRO A 495 4.16 -11.22 4.82
C PRO A 495 3.35 -12.41 5.34
N GLY A 496 3.59 -12.80 6.59
CA GLY A 496 2.98 -13.97 7.23
C GLY A 496 3.76 -15.28 7.08
N ASP A 497 4.92 -15.26 6.42
CA ASP A 497 5.77 -16.44 6.30
C ASP A 497 6.54 -16.80 7.56
N VAL A 498 6.57 -15.91 8.55
CA VAL A 498 7.13 -16.19 9.88
C VAL A 498 6.00 -16.62 10.81
N HIS A 499 6.26 -17.65 11.62
CA HIS A 499 5.32 -18.18 12.60
C HIS A 499 4.87 -17.10 13.60
N ARG A 500 3.57 -17.09 13.94
CA ARG A 500 2.95 -16.04 14.76
C ARG A 500 2.19 -16.56 15.98
N GLU A 501 1.97 -17.86 16.09
CA GLU A 501 1.16 -18.43 17.19
C GLU A 501 1.96 -18.59 18.48
N GLU A 502 3.28 -18.73 18.35
CA GLU A 502 4.22 -18.80 19.47
C GLU A 502 5.33 -17.76 19.34
N PRO A 503 5.83 -17.21 20.47
CA PRO A 503 6.96 -16.28 20.46
C PRO A 503 8.25 -16.90 19.90
N PRO A 504 9.04 -16.14 19.11
CA PRO A 504 10.37 -16.57 18.74
C PRO A 504 11.24 -16.92 19.95
N GLY A 505 11.88 -18.10 19.93
CA GLY A 505 12.69 -18.61 21.04
C GLY A 505 11.92 -19.52 22.02
N SER A 506 10.66 -19.86 21.76
CA SER A 506 9.89 -20.75 22.65
C SER A 506 10.32 -22.23 22.58
N HIS A 507 11.01 -22.62 21.51
CA HIS A 507 11.42 -24.01 21.25
C HIS A 507 12.95 -24.20 21.15
N ASP A 508 13.74 -23.16 21.44
CA ASP A 508 15.20 -23.20 21.30
C ASP A 508 15.86 -23.59 22.64
N GLU A 509 16.64 -24.67 22.65
CA GLU A 509 17.26 -25.23 23.87
C GLU A 509 18.38 -24.34 24.47
N GLY A 510 18.67 -23.17 23.89
CA GLY A 510 19.73 -22.26 24.36
C GLY A 510 19.38 -20.77 24.45
N THR A 511 18.16 -20.34 24.09
CA THR A 511 17.77 -18.93 24.07
C THR A 511 16.32 -18.75 24.52
N SER A 512 16.08 -17.88 25.52
CA SER A 512 14.70 -17.57 25.93
C SER A 512 14.00 -16.62 24.96
N ALA A 513 12.67 -16.67 24.92
CA ALA A 513 11.88 -15.74 24.12
C ALA A 513 12.14 -14.27 24.51
N VAL A 514 12.29 -13.96 25.80
CA VAL A 514 12.63 -12.60 26.29
C VAL A 514 13.94 -12.09 25.72
N GLU A 515 14.99 -12.92 25.69
CA GLU A 515 16.27 -12.53 25.11
C GLU A 515 16.16 -12.34 23.59
N THR A 516 15.34 -13.14 22.91
CA THR A 516 15.10 -12.98 21.47
C THR A 516 14.34 -11.69 21.15
N GLN A 517 13.33 -11.32 21.96
CA GLN A 517 12.64 -10.03 21.82
C GLN A 517 13.61 -8.86 21.96
N THR A 518 14.50 -8.92 22.95
CA THR A 518 15.55 -7.91 23.16
C THR A 518 16.51 -7.85 21.97
N TYR A 519 16.98 -9.01 21.49
CA TYR A 519 17.85 -9.09 20.32
C TYR A 519 17.22 -8.49 19.07
N LEU A 520 15.94 -8.80 18.79
CA LEU A 520 15.22 -8.25 17.65
C LEU A 520 15.23 -6.71 17.69
N MET A 521 14.85 -6.10 18.81
CA MET A 521 14.85 -4.63 18.95
C MET A 521 16.24 -4.02 18.80
N GLU A 522 17.26 -4.62 19.39
CA GLU A 522 18.61 -4.05 19.43
C GLU A 522 19.40 -4.27 18.14
N HIS A 523 19.19 -5.39 17.44
CA HIS A 523 20.10 -5.85 16.39
C HIS A 523 19.46 -6.07 15.02
N ALA A 524 18.15 -6.34 14.93
CA ALA A 524 17.49 -6.55 13.65
C ALA A 524 16.99 -5.22 13.07
N ARG A 525 17.31 -4.96 11.81
CA ARG A 525 16.93 -3.74 11.07
C ARG A 525 16.34 -4.12 9.71
N PRO A 526 15.44 -3.29 9.16
CA PRO A 526 15.02 -3.42 7.77
C PRO A 526 16.23 -3.52 6.82
N GLY A 527 16.19 -4.46 5.89
CA GLY A 527 17.29 -4.74 4.95
C GLY A 527 18.33 -5.75 5.46
N ASP A 528 18.33 -6.13 6.73
CA ASP A 528 19.25 -7.14 7.27
C ASP A 528 19.05 -8.49 6.56
N ALA A 529 20.15 -9.20 6.31
CA ALA A 529 20.15 -10.53 5.69
C ALA A 529 19.53 -11.57 6.63
N VAL A 530 18.59 -12.38 6.14
CA VAL A 530 18.07 -13.53 6.88
C VAL A 530 18.12 -14.79 6.03
N THR A 531 18.32 -15.91 6.70
CA THR A 531 18.39 -17.24 6.08
C THR A 531 17.35 -18.13 6.74
N LEU A 532 16.54 -18.82 5.94
CA LEU A 532 15.76 -19.95 6.45
C LEU A 532 16.64 -21.19 6.39
N ARG A 533 16.93 -21.80 7.53
CA ARG A 533 17.76 -23.01 7.64
C ARG A 533 16.89 -24.18 8.05
N MET A 534 16.97 -25.29 7.32
CA MET A 534 16.23 -26.50 7.66
C MET A 534 16.68 -27.02 9.03
N ARG A 535 15.75 -27.16 9.97
CA ARG A 535 16.04 -27.65 11.32
C ARG A 535 16.36 -29.14 11.34
N HIS A 536 15.53 -29.93 10.64
CA HIS A 536 15.72 -31.36 10.44
C HIS A 536 15.01 -31.81 9.15
N PRO A 537 15.35 -32.97 8.55
CA PRO A 537 14.81 -33.37 7.25
C PRO A 537 13.38 -33.97 7.30
N LEU A 538 12.85 -34.27 8.49
CA LEU A 538 11.51 -34.86 8.61
C LEU A 538 10.41 -33.83 8.29
N PRO A 539 9.49 -34.10 7.34
CA PRO A 539 8.33 -33.27 7.11
C PRO A 539 7.43 -33.19 8.35
N VAL A 540 6.84 -32.02 8.60
CA VAL A 540 5.94 -31.79 9.76
C VAL A 540 4.59 -32.48 9.56
N GLY A 541 4.14 -32.62 8.30
CA GLY A 541 2.90 -33.29 7.96
C GLY A 541 2.73 -33.51 6.46
N PRO A 542 1.66 -34.21 6.04
CA PRO A 542 1.35 -34.40 4.62
C PRO A 542 1.22 -33.05 3.91
N GLY A 543 1.90 -32.89 2.78
CA GLY A 543 1.82 -31.65 2.02
C GLY A 543 2.63 -30.48 2.59
N GLN A 544 3.57 -30.74 3.51
CA GLN A 544 4.44 -29.72 4.09
C GLN A 544 5.91 -30.04 3.86
N SER A 545 6.73 -29.00 3.74
CA SER A 545 8.17 -29.14 3.86
C SER A 545 8.57 -29.50 5.31
N PRO A 546 9.83 -29.90 5.53
CA PRO A 546 10.41 -29.90 6.86
C PRO A 546 10.39 -28.50 7.51
N PRO A 547 10.60 -28.39 8.83
CA PRO A 547 10.66 -27.12 9.53
C PRO A 547 11.94 -26.33 9.20
N TYR A 548 11.81 -25.00 9.13
CA TYR A 548 12.91 -24.08 8.89
C TYR A 548 12.97 -23.01 9.97
N ASP A 549 14.17 -22.80 10.49
CA ASP A 549 14.50 -21.73 11.43
C ASP A 549 14.91 -20.48 10.68
N LEU A 550 14.44 -19.32 11.16
CA LEU A 550 14.83 -18.03 10.63
C LEU A 550 16.08 -17.54 11.37
N ILE A 551 17.20 -17.49 10.65
CA ILE A 551 18.51 -17.15 11.19
C ILE A 551 18.88 -15.72 10.76
N HIS A 552 19.21 -14.87 11.73
CA HIS A 552 19.81 -13.56 11.51
C HIS A 552 21.20 -13.52 12.15
N ARG A 553 22.24 -13.31 11.31
CA ARG A 553 23.65 -13.51 11.66
C ARG A 553 23.84 -14.98 12.05
N ASP A 554 23.93 -15.28 13.34
CA ASP A 554 24.08 -16.64 13.85
C ASP A 554 23.02 -17.01 14.91
N ARG A 555 21.95 -16.21 15.00
CA ARG A 555 20.90 -16.40 16.00
C ARG A 555 19.56 -16.72 15.36
N THR A 556 18.86 -17.71 15.93
CA THR A 556 17.47 -18.00 15.60
C THR A 556 16.58 -16.87 16.11
N ILE A 557 15.83 -16.26 15.20
CA ILE A 557 14.95 -15.12 15.50
C ILE A 557 13.48 -15.40 15.16
N GLY A 558 13.16 -16.64 14.81
CA GLY A 558 11.82 -17.08 14.46
C GLY A 558 11.85 -18.38 13.67
N GLU A 559 10.69 -18.77 13.16
CA GLU A 559 10.51 -20.00 12.40
C GLU A 559 9.63 -19.72 11.18
N ALA A 560 9.78 -20.51 10.12
CA ALA A 560 8.85 -20.47 9.01
C ALA A 560 7.45 -20.90 9.47
N SER A 561 6.41 -20.22 8.98
CA SER A 561 5.02 -20.57 9.23
C SER A 561 4.64 -21.88 8.51
N GLU A 562 3.56 -22.51 8.96
CA GLU A 562 2.97 -23.63 8.24
C GLU A 562 2.58 -23.25 6.80
N ARG A 563 2.03 -22.06 6.59
CA ARG A 563 1.68 -21.57 5.25
C ARG A 563 2.88 -21.56 4.32
N PHE A 564 4.02 -21.03 4.79
CA PHE A 564 5.25 -21.04 4.00
C PHE A 564 5.68 -22.47 3.67
N ARG A 565 5.63 -23.39 4.63
CA ARG A 565 6.01 -24.80 4.42
C ARG A 565 5.10 -25.52 3.42
N ARG A 566 3.78 -25.26 3.46
CA ARG A 566 2.81 -25.77 2.48
C ARG A 566 3.09 -25.22 1.09
N ASP A 567 3.37 -23.92 0.99
CA ASP A 567 3.69 -23.27 -0.28
C ASP A 567 5.03 -23.73 -0.86
N LEU A 568 6.05 -23.91 -0.02
CA LEU A 568 7.34 -24.48 -0.41
C LEU A 568 7.17 -25.91 -0.93
N TYR A 569 6.38 -26.74 -0.23
CA TYR A 569 6.02 -28.07 -0.71
C TYR A 569 5.33 -28.01 -2.08
N ALA A 570 4.33 -27.15 -2.25
CA ALA A 570 3.61 -27.01 -3.51
C ALA A 570 4.49 -26.54 -4.67
N VAL A 571 5.47 -25.66 -4.41
CA VAL A 571 6.41 -25.16 -5.43
C VAL A 571 7.44 -26.23 -5.84
N GLU A 572 7.91 -27.04 -4.89
CA GLU A 572 8.90 -28.10 -5.11
C GLU A 572 8.29 -29.42 -5.62
N MET A 573 7.02 -29.70 -5.33
CA MET A 573 6.33 -30.91 -5.77
C MET A 573 5.81 -30.78 -7.20
N ILE A 574 6.61 -31.27 -8.15
CA ILE A 574 6.36 -31.12 -9.58
C ILE A 574 5.39 -32.19 -10.10
N SER A 575 5.44 -33.39 -9.51
CA SER A 575 4.52 -34.49 -9.79
C SER A 575 4.30 -35.35 -8.55
N ARG A 576 3.28 -36.21 -8.56
CA ARG A 576 2.96 -37.10 -7.42
C ARG A 576 4.04 -38.13 -7.09
N SER A 577 4.91 -38.45 -8.06
CA SER A 577 6.03 -39.39 -7.90
C SER A 577 7.37 -38.68 -7.76
N TRP A 578 7.37 -37.35 -7.61
CA TRP A 578 8.59 -36.55 -7.50
C TRP A 578 9.13 -36.62 -6.08
N ASP A 579 10.36 -37.08 -5.93
CA ASP A 579 11.08 -36.99 -4.65
C ASP A 579 11.68 -35.60 -4.49
N VAL A 580 11.26 -34.90 -3.44
CA VAL A 580 11.70 -33.52 -3.20
C VAL A 580 13.00 -33.55 -2.41
N ALA A 581 14.09 -33.18 -3.08
CA ALA A 581 15.25 -32.69 -2.37
C ALA A 581 14.85 -31.37 -1.69
N TRP A 582 14.88 -31.29 -0.36
CA TRP A 582 14.62 -30.04 0.34
C TRP A 582 15.87 -29.15 0.35
N PRO A 583 15.75 -27.82 0.21
CA PRO A 583 16.90 -26.93 0.40
C PRO A 583 17.38 -26.98 1.85
N ALA A 584 18.70 -27.10 2.08
CA ALA A 584 19.26 -27.03 3.42
C ALA A 584 19.16 -25.58 3.95
N GLU A 585 19.39 -24.61 3.08
CA GLU A 585 19.17 -23.18 3.37
C GLU A 585 18.44 -22.48 2.23
N ILE A 586 17.66 -21.47 2.58
CA ILE A 586 17.09 -20.50 1.65
C ILE A 586 17.65 -19.13 2.03
N VAL A 587 18.54 -18.59 1.19
CA VAL A 587 19.34 -17.38 1.45
C VAL A 587 18.92 -16.21 0.58
N GLY A 588 19.38 -15.00 0.91
CA GLY A 588 19.07 -13.78 0.14
C GLY A 588 17.71 -13.15 0.49
N LEU A 589 17.04 -13.67 1.52
CA LEU A 589 15.88 -13.03 2.13
C LEU A 589 16.33 -11.87 3.02
N ARG A 590 15.41 -10.94 3.29
CA ARG A 590 15.67 -9.73 4.06
C ARG A 590 14.61 -9.51 5.13
N VAL A 591 14.99 -8.91 6.24
CA VAL A 591 14.02 -8.31 7.17
C VAL A 591 13.34 -7.15 6.45
N ASP A 592 12.02 -7.20 6.29
CA ASP A 592 11.22 -6.06 5.84
C ASP A 592 11.02 -5.07 6.99
N THR A 593 10.56 -5.57 8.13
CA THR A 593 10.40 -4.82 9.37
C THR A 593 10.20 -5.76 10.56
N LEU A 594 10.18 -5.20 11.77
CA LEU A 594 9.73 -5.88 12.97
C LEU A 594 8.27 -5.49 13.24
N GLU A 595 7.40 -6.48 13.33
CA GLU A 595 5.97 -6.27 13.60
C GLU A 595 5.55 -6.84 14.94
N THR A 596 4.55 -6.22 15.56
CA THR A 596 3.82 -6.78 16.69
C THR A 596 2.78 -7.76 16.15
N VAL A 597 2.87 -9.01 16.59
CA VAL A 597 1.90 -10.06 16.28
C VAL A 597 1.11 -10.43 17.52
N ALA A 598 -0.08 -10.99 17.32
CA ALA A 598 -0.92 -11.51 18.38
C ALA A 598 -1.01 -13.03 18.29
N GLY A 599 -0.98 -13.69 19.44
CA GLY A 599 -1.20 -15.13 19.60
C GLY A 599 -1.83 -15.45 20.96
N GLY A 600 -1.69 -16.69 21.43
CA GLY A 600 -2.29 -17.11 22.70
C GLY A 600 -1.71 -16.36 23.91
N THR A 601 -2.57 -15.87 24.82
CA THR A 601 -2.11 -15.28 26.09
C THR A 601 -1.31 -16.29 26.92
N ALA A 602 -1.69 -17.57 26.87
CA ALA A 602 -0.93 -18.67 27.49
C ALA A 602 0.47 -18.85 26.85
N ALA A 603 0.59 -18.73 25.52
CA ALA A 603 1.89 -18.82 24.84
C ALA A 603 2.82 -17.68 25.28
N GLY A 604 2.31 -16.44 25.32
CA GLY A 604 3.06 -15.29 25.83
C GLY A 604 3.48 -15.46 27.30
N ALA A 605 2.57 -15.92 28.16
CA ALA A 605 2.86 -16.12 29.59
C ALA A 605 3.90 -17.23 29.81
N ASN A 606 3.77 -18.37 29.12
CA ASN A 606 4.71 -19.49 29.21
C ASN A 606 6.11 -19.10 28.71
N ALA A 607 6.18 -18.20 27.73
CA ALA A 607 7.43 -17.67 27.17
C ALA A 607 8.04 -16.51 28.01
N GLY A 608 7.40 -16.10 29.11
CA GLY A 608 7.87 -15.00 29.95
C GLY A 608 7.62 -13.59 29.39
N LEU A 609 6.75 -13.46 28.38
CA LEU A 609 6.40 -12.18 27.74
C LEU A 609 5.14 -11.51 28.31
N GLY A 610 4.52 -12.13 29.34
CA GLY A 610 3.35 -11.60 30.02
C GLY A 610 2.01 -12.03 29.41
N GLY A 611 0.92 -11.55 30.01
CA GLY A 611 -0.45 -12.04 29.74
C GLY A 611 -1.18 -11.38 28.57
N HIS A 612 -0.54 -10.50 27.80
CA HIS A 612 -1.20 -9.72 26.75
C HIS A 612 -1.30 -10.46 25.41
N GLY A 613 -0.62 -11.60 25.24
CA GLY A 613 -0.70 -12.41 24.03
C GLY A 613 -0.15 -11.70 22.78
N VAL A 614 0.82 -10.80 22.96
CA VAL A 614 1.48 -10.09 21.85
C VAL A 614 2.99 -10.14 22.01
N TRP A 615 3.71 -10.15 20.89
CA TRP A 615 5.17 -10.12 20.85
C TRP A 615 5.67 -9.60 19.50
N ILE A 616 6.97 -9.32 19.43
CA ILE A 616 7.68 -8.91 18.23
C ILE A 616 8.00 -10.16 17.39
N ALA A 617 7.69 -10.10 16.11
CA ALA A 617 8.12 -11.06 15.10
C ALA A 617 8.78 -10.32 13.92
N PRO A 618 9.88 -10.85 13.36
CA PRO A 618 10.43 -10.32 12.12
C PRO A 618 9.48 -10.63 10.96
N ARG A 619 9.20 -9.63 10.14
CA ARG A 619 8.61 -9.82 8.81
C ARG A 619 9.74 -9.93 7.80
N ILE A 620 9.63 -10.90 6.89
CA ILE A 620 10.64 -11.15 5.86
C ILE A 620 10.10 -10.93 4.46
N THR A 621 10.99 -10.59 3.53
CA THR A 621 10.69 -10.36 2.12
C THR A 621 11.85 -10.79 1.23
N GLY A 622 11.66 -10.68 -0.09
CA GLY A 622 12.64 -11.01 -1.11
C GLY A 622 12.38 -12.36 -1.78
N ILE A 623 13.27 -12.72 -2.70
CA ILE A 623 13.22 -13.99 -3.43
C ILE A 623 14.43 -14.85 -3.07
N GLY A 624 14.20 -15.77 -2.14
CA GLY A 624 15.25 -16.61 -1.59
C GLY A 624 15.85 -17.54 -2.63
N ARG A 625 17.12 -17.92 -2.43
CA ARG A 625 17.87 -18.85 -3.27
C ARG A 625 18.18 -20.11 -2.48
N TYR A 626 17.99 -21.26 -3.09
CA TYR A 626 18.25 -22.54 -2.46
C TYR A 626 19.74 -22.83 -2.40
N ARG A 627 20.21 -23.24 -1.23
CA ARG A 627 21.43 -24.02 -1.06
C ARG A 627 21.02 -25.42 -0.66
N ARG A 628 21.22 -26.37 -1.57
CA ARG A 628 20.99 -27.79 -1.31
C ARG A 628 22.30 -28.36 -0.77
N GLY A 629 22.24 -29.22 0.25
CA GLY A 629 23.42 -29.96 0.71
C GLY A 629 23.95 -30.87 -0.41
N GLU A 630 25.20 -31.32 -0.30
CA GLU A 630 25.72 -32.34 -1.20
C GLU A 630 24.76 -33.54 -1.20
N ARG A 631 24.30 -33.94 -2.39
CA ARG A 631 23.54 -35.19 -2.54
C ARG A 631 24.47 -36.31 -2.08
N ALA A 632 24.14 -36.96 -0.97
CA ALA A 632 24.70 -38.26 -0.67
C ALA A 632 24.23 -39.23 -1.76
N GLY A 633 25.10 -39.49 -2.75
CA GLY A 633 24.87 -40.50 -3.78
C GLY A 633 24.40 -39.98 -5.15
N GLU A 634 25.19 -39.14 -5.81
CA GLU A 634 25.34 -39.23 -7.28
C GLU A 634 26.82 -39.50 -7.55
N ASP A 635 27.21 -40.77 -7.39
CA ASP A 635 28.38 -41.28 -8.08
C ASP A 635 28.18 -41.03 -9.57
N LYS A 636 29.14 -40.32 -10.18
CA LYS A 636 29.20 -40.14 -11.63
C LYS A 636 29.36 -41.53 -12.26
N GLY A 637 28.27 -42.03 -12.84
CA GLY A 637 28.25 -43.15 -13.80
C GLY A 637 27.95 -42.62 -15.18
#